data_AF-A0A5B0VJE7-F1
#
_entry.id   AF-A0A5B0VJE7-F1
#
_cell.length_a   1.000
_cell.length_b   1.000
_cell.length_c   1.000
_cell.angle_alpha   90.00
_cell.angle_beta   90.00
_cell.angle_gamma   90.00
#
_symmetry.space_group_name_H-M   'P 1'
#
loop_
_entity.id
_entity.type
_entity.pdbx_description
1 polymer ?
#
loop_
_entity_poly.entity_id
_entity_poly.type
_entity_poly.pdbx_seq_one_letter_code
_entity_poly.pdbx_strand_id
1 'polypeptide(L)'
;MCVVVGGTTLAVFCAEQIQAAGHIIQAVLSTDIVLQTWAAQQGIVCVNSVDALQEQIALHPVDWLFSIVNPIILPVSLLEQISGGAFNYHNSPLPRYAGSHATSWALLARETDYAISWHCIESGVDTGDIAMQWPVSIEEQDNAFSLNLKCYQAAQNGFIELLNNLGHGTLVTYQQDLSQRSFYALSHRPDFGGYLCWEQSGEALSALVRALDFGENYSNPLGCPKLLLRQGTVQVSWLQRLKACSEGEPGTLISVEEDAWQVTTGSEDVRIGGFATLEGNLLSARELADISELRPGKQLPRLSSQQTQDVRNILQALASSEPFWYGRLASLQPLQLPFEMTGKQLEPRWAISSWQSPLPKNDEETPLQSLLQVFAIYLARLTQQTECQIGWCVDEIKDSPTDLAKMVPMTIEVAFDQPWSAVADWVDDELARLTRHRTFSCDLLSRYPSLRAIPALRTKRPWRIAIDVIQDDRQCDQEASGELLTLQMNAQGDFRWIYDENHLSSEVVLRMSEHLQVLASSKGISDEIPVGQLNLLPEAERTLLLETWNATETTYPDPLCVHQLFEQQVEKTPDATALVHEAQTLSYAQLNARANQLAHQLIALGVEPDQRVAICVSRSPAMVVGILAVLKAGGAYVPLDPAYPGERLAHILTDAAPSIVLADSTGCGALGEKALTGLIVLDPNSRPEQPDSNPPISALTAGHLAYVIYTSGSTGVPKGVMIEHRNTVNFLCWARQAFAAEESRATLFSTSMNFDLSIFECLMPLSRG
;
A
#
# COMPACT_ATOMS: atom_id res chain seq x y z
N MET A 1 37.04 -32.58 1.93
CA MET A 1 36.41 -31.24 2.02
C MET A 1 35.22 -31.21 1.08
N CYS A 2 34.13 -30.55 1.45
CA CYS A 2 32.87 -30.60 0.69
C CYS A 2 32.25 -29.22 0.50
N VAL A 3 31.38 -29.08 -0.51
CA VAL A 3 30.48 -27.93 -0.68
C VAL A 3 29.04 -28.42 -0.78
N VAL A 4 28.11 -27.63 -0.24
CA VAL A 4 26.68 -27.89 -0.30
C VAL A 4 26.01 -26.78 -1.12
N VAL A 5 25.19 -27.17 -2.09
CA VAL A 5 24.47 -26.25 -2.97
C VAL A 5 22.97 -26.52 -2.87
N GLY A 6 22.16 -25.47 -2.72
CA GLY A 6 20.71 -25.55 -2.75
C GLY A 6 20.06 -24.92 -1.54
N GLY A 7 19.05 -25.57 -0.96
CA GLY A 7 18.28 -24.98 0.15
C GLY A 7 17.32 -25.95 0.84
N THR A 8 16.48 -25.41 1.73
CA THR A 8 15.51 -26.13 2.57
C THR A 8 16.13 -26.92 3.74
N THR A 9 15.26 -27.47 4.60
CA THR A 9 15.65 -28.29 5.75
C THR A 9 16.40 -29.60 5.40
N LEU A 10 16.34 -30.07 4.15
CA LEU A 10 17.01 -31.28 3.68
C LEU A 10 18.47 -30.99 3.41
N ALA A 11 18.77 -29.83 2.81
CA ALA A 11 20.14 -29.40 2.64
C ALA A 11 20.82 -29.20 3.99
N VAL A 12 20.11 -28.62 4.97
CA VAL A 12 20.58 -28.53 6.37
C VAL A 12 20.83 -29.91 6.96
N PHE A 13 19.87 -30.82 6.88
CA PHE A 13 20.03 -32.19 7.38
C PHE A 13 21.25 -32.89 6.76
N CYS A 14 21.40 -32.83 5.44
CA CYS A 14 22.53 -33.44 4.76
C CYS A 14 23.86 -32.79 5.15
N ALA A 15 23.90 -31.47 5.31
CA ALA A 15 25.08 -30.76 5.79
C ALA A 15 25.47 -31.20 7.23
N GLU A 16 24.49 -31.38 8.11
CA GLU A 16 24.71 -31.93 9.45
C GLU A 16 25.24 -33.37 9.41
N GLN A 17 24.72 -34.21 8.51
CA GLN A 17 25.24 -35.58 8.32
C GLN A 17 26.69 -35.58 7.80
N ILE A 18 27.03 -34.67 6.88
CA ILE A 18 28.41 -34.50 6.37
C ILE A 18 29.36 -34.14 7.52
N GLN A 19 28.97 -33.19 8.39
CA GLN A 19 29.76 -32.81 9.56
C GLN A 19 29.87 -33.96 10.57
N ALA A 20 28.77 -34.69 10.82
CA ALA A 20 28.75 -35.84 11.73
C ALA A 20 29.67 -36.98 11.25
N ALA A 21 29.81 -37.15 9.93
CA ALA A 21 30.76 -38.08 9.32
C ALA A 21 32.22 -37.60 9.35
N GLY A 22 32.50 -36.41 9.91
CA GLY A 22 33.85 -35.87 10.07
C GLY A 22 34.38 -35.10 8.86
N HIS A 23 33.53 -34.77 7.88
CA HIS A 23 33.92 -33.97 6.72
C HIS A 23 33.75 -32.47 6.99
N ILE A 24 34.65 -31.66 6.43
CA ILE A 24 34.62 -30.20 6.53
C ILE A 24 33.85 -29.62 5.34
N ILE A 25 32.78 -28.87 5.62
CA ILE A 25 32.06 -28.06 4.64
C ILE A 25 32.79 -26.72 4.49
N GLN A 26 33.32 -26.45 3.31
CA GLN A 26 34.10 -25.24 3.03
C GLN A 26 33.21 -24.04 2.74
N ALA A 27 32.19 -24.25 1.90
CA ALA A 27 31.27 -23.21 1.49
C ALA A 27 29.89 -23.79 1.20
N VAL A 28 28.90 -22.92 1.29
CA VAL A 28 27.51 -23.19 0.91
C VAL A 28 27.08 -22.18 -0.14
N LEU A 29 26.46 -22.65 -1.23
CA LEU A 29 25.78 -21.80 -2.20
C LEU A 29 24.26 -21.91 -2.00
N SER A 30 23.64 -20.82 -1.57
CA SER A 30 22.20 -20.81 -1.30
C SER A 30 21.57 -19.44 -1.47
N THR A 31 20.37 -19.41 -2.05
CA THR A 31 19.45 -18.27 -2.01
C THR A 31 18.33 -18.46 -0.97
N ASP A 32 18.31 -19.60 -0.28
CA ASP A 32 17.31 -19.97 0.72
C ASP A 32 17.75 -19.52 2.12
N ILE A 33 16.87 -18.81 2.82
CA ILE A 33 17.17 -18.21 4.12
C ILE A 33 17.45 -19.26 5.20
N VAL A 34 16.84 -20.45 5.11
CA VAL A 34 16.99 -21.50 6.12
C VAL A 34 18.42 -22.01 6.12
N LEU A 35 18.95 -22.36 4.94
CA LEU A 35 20.31 -22.84 4.80
C LEU A 35 21.35 -21.73 5.05
N GLN A 36 21.09 -20.50 4.61
CA GLN A 36 21.95 -19.33 4.92
C GLN A 36 22.08 -19.10 6.43
N THR A 37 20.95 -19.14 7.15
CA THR A 37 20.92 -18.94 8.60
C THR A 37 21.70 -20.03 9.33
N TRP A 38 21.50 -21.29 8.93
CA TRP A 38 22.24 -22.41 9.48
C TRP A 38 23.75 -22.28 9.23
N ALA A 39 24.16 -21.96 8.00
CA ALA A 39 25.58 -21.81 7.65
C ALA A 39 26.24 -20.70 8.47
N ALA A 40 25.56 -19.56 8.65
CA ALA A 40 26.05 -18.46 9.48
C ALA A 40 26.24 -18.87 10.95
N GLN A 41 25.31 -19.65 11.51
CA GLN A 41 25.42 -20.17 12.88
C GLN A 41 26.60 -21.15 13.05
N GLN A 42 26.94 -21.90 12.01
CA GLN A 42 28.08 -22.83 11.99
C GLN A 42 29.41 -22.15 11.61
N GLY A 43 29.40 -20.85 11.29
CA GLY A 43 30.59 -20.12 10.83
C GLY A 43 31.10 -20.58 9.45
N ILE A 44 30.23 -21.14 8.62
CA ILE A 44 30.55 -21.60 7.26
C ILE A 44 30.31 -20.45 6.27
N VAL A 45 31.22 -20.29 5.30
CA VAL A 45 31.09 -19.26 4.26
C VAL A 45 29.87 -19.57 3.40
N CYS A 46 28.91 -18.64 3.35
CA CYS A 46 27.76 -18.73 2.46
C CYS A 46 27.91 -17.72 1.31
N VAL A 47 27.84 -18.21 0.08
CA VAL A 47 27.88 -17.42 -1.15
C VAL A 47 26.52 -17.44 -1.84
N ASN A 48 26.25 -16.42 -2.66
CA ASN A 48 24.98 -16.24 -3.35
C ASN A 48 25.08 -16.37 -4.88
N SER A 49 26.27 -16.63 -5.42
CA SER A 49 26.50 -16.82 -6.85
C SER A 49 27.44 -17.99 -7.12
N VAL A 50 27.28 -18.57 -8.31
CA VAL A 50 28.16 -19.66 -8.78
C VAL A 50 29.60 -19.18 -8.94
N ASP A 51 29.80 -17.96 -9.45
CA ASP A 51 31.13 -17.38 -9.62
C ASP A 51 31.87 -17.25 -8.28
N ALA A 52 31.18 -16.75 -7.25
CA ALA A 52 31.74 -16.65 -5.91
C ALA A 52 32.06 -18.04 -5.31
N LEU A 53 31.25 -19.06 -5.61
CA LEU A 53 31.54 -20.43 -5.21
C LEU A 53 32.80 -20.97 -5.91
N GLN A 54 32.97 -20.70 -7.21
CA GLN A 54 34.17 -21.10 -7.96
C GLN A 54 35.44 -20.46 -7.40
N GLU A 55 35.40 -19.17 -7.04
CA GLU A 55 36.53 -18.50 -6.40
C GLU A 55 36.92 -19.14 -5.07
N GLN A 56 35.93 -19.53 -4.25
CA GLN A 56 36.18 -20.23 -2.98
C GLN A 56 36.83 -21.60 -3.19
N ILE A 57 36.34 -22.38 -4.15
CA ILE A 57 36.87 -23.71 -4.48
C ILE A 57 38.30 -23.62 -5.05
N ALA A 58 38.60 -22.60 -5.86
CA ALA A 58 39.93 -22.37 -6.39
C ALA A 58 40.97 -22.08 -5.29
N LEU A 59 40.57 -21.38 -4.22
CA LEU A 59 41.42 -21.10 -3.06
C LEU A 59 41.55 -22.31 -2.13
N HIS A 60 40.48 -23.08 -1.97
CA HIS A 60 40.41 -24.23 -1.08
C HIS A 60 39.82 -25.44 -1.83
N PRO A 61 40.66 -26.31 -2.42
CA PRO A 61 40.20 -27.45 -3.18
C PRO A 61 39.22 -28.33 -2.39
N VAL A 62 38.16 -28.79 -3.05
CA VAL A 62 37.12 -29.63 -2.44
C VAL A 62 36.98 -30.96 -3.18
N ASP A 63 36.68 -32.00 -2.42
CA ASP A 63 36.56 -33.36 -2.94
C ASP A 63 35.13 -33.65 -3.41
N TRP A 64 34.11 -33.16 -2.70
CA TRP A 64 32.72 -33.52 -2.96
C TRP A 64 31.81 -32.30 -3.07
N LEU A 65 30.88 -32.34 -4.03
CA LEU A 65 29.79 -31.38 -4.15
C LEU A 65 28.45 -32.10 -3.97
N PHE A 66 27.59 -31.57 -3.11
CA PHE A 66 26.23 -32.07 -2.92
C PHE A 66 25.20 -30.99 -3.28
N SER A 67 24.45 -31.23 -4.37
CA SER A 67 23.35 -30.40 -4.85
C SER A 67 22.02 -30.94 -4.32
N ILE A 68 21.32 -30.13 -3.53
CA ILE A 68 20.16 -30.57 -2.76
C ILE A 68 19.04 -29.55 -2.91
N VAL A 69 18.00 -29.90 -3.68
CA VAL A 69 16.89 -28.98 -4.00
C VAL A 69 17.43 -27.66 -4.58
N ASN A 70 18.36 -27.78 -5.52
CA ASN A 70 19.03 -26.64 -6.14
C ASN A 70 18.24 -26.17 -7.38
N PRO A 71 17.79 -24.90 -7.45
CA PRO A 71 17.08 -24.37 -8.61
C PRO A 71 18.02 -23.91 -9.74
N ILE A 72 19.34 -23.91 -9.54
CA ILE A 72 20.33 -23.37 -10.47
C ILE A 72 21.06 -24.49 -11.21
N ILE A 73 21.18 -24.38 -12.53
CA ILE A 73 22.03 -25.29 -13.31
C ILE A 73 23.51 -24.95 -13.04
N LEU A 74 24.27 -25.93 -12.55
CA LEU A 74 25.69 -25.76 -12.26
C LEU A 74 26.52 -25.87 -13.55
N PRO A 75 27.44 -24.93 -13.83
CA PRO A 75 28.25 -24.97 -15.03
C PRO A 75 29.30 -26.08 -14.95
N VAL A 76 29.63 -26.66 -16.11
CA VAL A 76 30.65 -27.70 -16.23
C VAL A 76 32.00 -27.26 -15.65
N SER A 77 32.36 -25.98 -15.80
CA SER A 77 33.60 -25.40 -15.26
C SER A 77 33.69 -25.40 -13.73
N LEU A 78 32.56 -25.44 -13.01
CA LEU A 78 32.54 -25.66 -11.56
C LEU A 78 32.76 -27.14 -11.26
N LEU A 79 32.08 -28.03 -11.99
CA LEU A 79 32.13 -29.48 -11.78
C LEU A 79 33.53 -30.05 -12.02
N GLU A 80 34.27 -29.52 -13.02
CA GLU A 80 35.66 -29.91 -13.32
C GLU A 80 36.65 -29.62 -12.17
N GLN A 81 36.29 -28.75 -11.22
CA GLN A 81 37.13 -28.43 -10.05
C GLN A 81 36.92 -29.41 -8.88
N ILE A 82 35.93 -30.30 -8.96
CA ILE A 82 35.57 -31.24 -7.90
C ILE A 82 36.27 -32.58 -8.15
N SER A 83 37.17 -32.99 -7.27
CA SER A 83 38.06 -34.14 -7.51
C SER A 83 37.45 -35.51 -7.20
N GLY A 84 36.57 -35.60 -6.21
CA GLY A 84 35.93 -36.83 -5.76
C GLY A 84 34.61 -37.11 -6.48
N GLY A 85 33.81 -36.07 -6.74
CA GLY A 85 32.57 -36.17 -7.50
C GLY A 85 31.47 -35.21 -7.03
N ALA A 86 30.48 -35.01 -7.90
CA ALA A 86 29.35 -34.12 -7.65
C ALA A 86 28.05 -34.91 -7.71
N PHE A 87 27.23 -34.83 -6.67
CA PHE A 87 25.98 -35.58 -6.55
C PHE A 87 24.78 -34.65 -6.43
N ASN A 88 23.68 -35.01 -7.06
CA ASN A 88 22.41 -34.30 -6.99
C ASN A 88 21.30 -35.19 -6.44
N TYR A 89 20.47 -34.60 -5.58
CA TYR A 89 19.20 -35.19 -5.17
C TYR A 89 18.11 -34.87 -6.19
N HIS A 90 17.39 -35.90 -6.63
CA HIS A 90 16.16 -35.76 -7.39
C HIS A 90 15.03 -36.60 -6.79
N ASN A 91 13.83 -36.02 -6.72
CA ASN A 91 12.65 -36.65 -6.14
C ASN A 91 11.92 -37.58 -7.13
N SER A 92 12.68 -38.32 -7.94
CA SER A 92 12.16 -39.21 -8.98
C SER A 92 12.96 -40.49 -9.18
N PRO A 93 12.33 -41.57 -9.70
CA PRO A 93 13.01 -42.77 -10.15
C PRO A 93 13.65 -42.50 -11.53
N LEU A 94 14.74 -41.73 -11.54
CA LEU A 94 15.49 -41.44 -12.77
C LEU A 94 15.81 -42.73 -13.54
N PRO A 95 15.70 -42.73 -14.89
CA PRO A 95 15.54 -41.57 -15.79
C PRO A 95 14.12 -41.01 -15.95
N ARG A 96 13.11 -41.57 -15.28
CA ARG A 96 11.72 -41.09 -15.37
C ARG A 96 11.54 -39.81 -14.55
N TYR A 97 10.71 -38.91 -15.07
CA TYR A 97 10.29 -37.67 -14.40
C TYR A 97 11.45 -36.72 -14.07
N ALA A 98 12.44 -36.62 -14.97
CA ALA A 98 13.50 -35.63 -14.90
C ALA A 98 12.95 -34.20 -15.03
N GLY A 99 13.69 -33.20 -14.54
CA GLY A 99 13.26 -31.81 -14.50
C GLY A 99 12.40 -31.45 -13.28
N SER A 100 11.29 -30.74 -13.48
CA SER A 100 10.53 -30.10 -12.40
C SER A 100 9.23 -30.83 -12.04
N HIS A 101 8.87 -30.80 -10.74
CA HIS A 101 7.60 -31.31 -10.20
C HIS A 101 7.34 -32.81 -10.45
N ALA A 102 8.38 -33.64 -10.34
CA ALA A 102 8.32 -35.07 -10.65
C ALA A 102 7.16 -35.84 -9.97
N THR A 103 6.90 -35.56 -8.70
CA THR A 103 5.84 -36.22 -7.92
C THR A 103 4.44 -35.98 -8.51
N SER A 104 4.15 -34.78 -8.99
CA SER A 104 2.89 -34.48 -9.69
C SER A 104 2.75 -35.28 -10.99
N TRP A 105 3.84 -35.38 -11.78
CA TRP A 105 3.82 -36.15 -13.03
C TRP A 105 3.66 -37.65 -12.79
N ALA A 106 4.26 -38.18 -11.72
CA ALA A 106 4.10 -39.57 -11.31
C ALA A 106 2.66 -39.88 -10.87
N LEU A 107 2.03 -38.96 -10.14
CA LEU A 107 0.63 -39.07 -9.74
C LEU A 107 -0.30 -39.04 -10.98
N LEU A 108 -0.05 -38.14 -11.94
CA LEU A 108 -0.78 -38.09 -13.20
C LEU A 108 -0.64 -39.38 -14.03
N ALA A 109 0.55 -39.99 -14.01
CA ALA A 109 0.81 -41.27 -14.64
C ALA A 109 0.22 -42.47 -13.86
N ARG A 110 -0.32 -42.25 -12.65
CA ARG A 110 -0.88 -43.25 -11.74
C ARG A 110 0.14 -44.32 -11.32
N GLU A 111 1.37 -43.89 -11.09
CA GLU A 111 2.42 -44.75 -10.54
C GLU A 111 2.04 -45.22 -9.12
N THR A 112 2.33 -46.48 -8.82
CA THR A 112 2.25 -47.03 -7.45
C THR A 112 3.64 -47.31 -6.88
N ASP A 113 4.58 -47.67 -7.75
CA ASP A 113 5.98 -47.95 -7.43
C ASP A 113 6.86 -46.76 -7.85
N TYR A 114 7.38 -46.05 -6.86
CA TYR A 114 8.16 -44.84 -7.05
C TYR A 114 9.51 -44.92 -6.32
N ALA A 115 10.36 -43.93 -6.54
CA ALA A 115 11.63 -43.81 -5.82
C ALA A 115 12.14 -42.37 -5.86
N ILE A 116 13.15 -42.08 -5.04
CA ILE A 116 14.03 -40.93 -5.20
C ILE A 116 15.40 -41.39 -5.67
N SER A 117 16.16 -40.50 -6.31
CA SER A 117 17.50 -40.79 -6.83
C SER A 117 18.50 -39.79 -6.29
N TRP A 118 19.64 -40.30 -5.82
CA TRP A 118 20.88 -39.54 -5.74
C TRP A 118 21.76 -39.98 -6.90
N HIS A 119 22.20 -39.04 -7.74
CA HIS A 119 22.91 -39.34 -8.97
C HIS A 119 24.08 -38.39 -9.20
N CYS A 120 25.03 -38.80 -10.01
CA CYS A 120 26.17 -37.97 -10.42
C CYS A 120 25.68 -36.78 -11.28
N ILE A 121 26.31 -35.62 -11.10
CA ILE A 121 26.08 -34.45 -11.94
C ILE A 121 27.04 -34.51 -13.12
N GLU A 122 26.47 -34.56 -14.33
CA GLU A 122 27.19 -34.59 -15.59
C GLU A 122 26.75 -33.42 -16.48
N SER A 123 27.13 -33.43 -17.76
CA SER A 123 26.81 -32.35 -18.71
C SER A 123 25.32 -32.18 -19.01
N GLY A 124 24.49 -33.22 -18.80
CA GLY A 124 23.05 -33.19 -18.99
C GLY A 124 22.26 -33.05 -17.67
N VAL A 125 21.09 -32.40 -17.75
CA VAL A 125 20.18 -32.26 -16.59
C VAL A 125 19.58 -33.61 -16.24
N ASP A 126 19.89 -34.08 -15.03
CA ASP A 126 19.44 -35.34 -14.43
C ASP A 126 19.82 -36.60 -15.22
N THR A 127 20.90 -36.58 -16.00
CA THR A 127 21.29 -37.71 -16.86
C THR A 127 22.43 -38.56 -16.32
N GLY A 128 23.15 -38.10 -15.30
CA GLY A 128 24.35 -38.79 -14.82
C GLY A 128 24.05 -40.07 -14.06
N ASP A 129 25.07 -40.91 -13.88
CA ASP A 129 24.89 -42.24 -13.29
C ASP A 129 24.23 -42.19 -11.89
N ILE A 130 23.34 -43.15 -11.63
CA ILE A 130 22.64 -43.27 -10.35
C ILE A 130 23.60 -43.83 -9.31
N ALA A 131 23.80 -43.09 -8.22
CA ALA A 131 24.63 -43.49 -7.10
C ALA A 131 23.81 -44.25 -6.04
N MET A 132 22.55 -43.87 -5.84
CA MET A 132 21.62 -44.53 -4.92
C MET A 132 20.18 -44.24 -5.36
N GLN A 133 19.30 -45.24 -5.34
CA GLN A 133 17.87 -45.05 -5.55
C GLN A 133 17.08 -45.69 -4.40
N TRP A 134 16.23 -44.90 -3.75
CA TRP A 134 15.49 -45.33 -2.55
C TRP A 134 13.99 -45.44 -2.84
N PRO A 135 13.36 -46.60 -2.61
CA PRO A 135 11.96 -46.82 -2.97
C PRO A 135 10.99 -46.00 -2.12
N VAL A 136 9.91 -45.54 -2.74
CA VAL A 136 8.80 -44.81 -2.11
C VAL A 136 7.48 -45.39 -2.64
N SER A 137 6.54 -45.73 -1.76
CA SER A 137 5.21 -46.18 -2.16
C SER A 137 4.23 -45.01 -2.27
N ILE A 138 3.47 -44.99 -3.36
CA ILE A 138 2.36 -44.05 -3.57
C ILE A 138 1.06 -44.74 -3.15
N GLU A 139 0.38 -44.18 -2.17
CA GLU A 139 -0.92 -44.64 -1.67
C GLU A 139 -2.08 -43.93 -2.41
N GLU A 140 -3.28 -44.51 -2.37
CA GLU A 140 -4.44 -43.99 -3.12
C GLU A 140 -4.81 -42.55 -2.70
N GLN A 141 -4.62 -42.21 -1.43
CA GLN A 141 -4.84 -40.87 -0.88
C GLN A 141 -3.66 -39.90 -1.05
N ASP A 142 -2.51 -40.35 -1.55
CA ASP A 142 -1.36 -39.45 -1.68
C ASP A 142 -1.62 -38.36 -2.72
N ASN A 143 -1.28 -37.13 -2.34
CA ASN A 143 -1.26 -35.97 -3.20
C ASN A 143 0.19 -35.51 -3.42
N ALA A 144 0.38 -34.47 -4.24
CA ALA A 144 1.72 -33.98 -4.54
C ALA A 144 2.45 -33.53 -3.26
N PHE A 145 1.74 -32.95 -2.29
CA PHE A 145 2.30 -32.58 -0.99
C PHE A 145 2.78 -33.79 -0.17
N SER A 146 1.92 -34.77 0.09
CA SER A 146 2.24 -35.94 0.92
C SER A 146 3.32 -36.79 0.27
N LEU A 147 3.29 -36.94 -1.05
CA LEU A 147 4.33 -37.66 -1.79
C LEU A 147 5.67 -36.92 -1.74
N ASN A 148 5.69 -35.60 -1.87
CA ASN A 148 6.92 -34.82 -1.68
C ASN A 148 7.49 -35.01 -0.27
N LEU A 149 6.64 -35.05 0.77
CA LEU A 149 7.08 -35.30 2.15
C LEU A 149 7.67 -36.72 2.32
N LYS A 150 7.05 -37.73 1.72
CA LYS A 150 7.59 -39.10 1.68
C LYS A 150 8.94 -39.15 0.97
N CYS A 151 9.06 -38.49 -0.19
CA CYS A 151 10.32 -38.36 -0.91
C CYS A 151 11.39 -37.67 -0.07
N TYR A 152 11.03 -36.65 0.72
CA TYR A 152 11.93 -35.96 1.63
C TYR A 152 12.52 -36.89 2.68
N GLN A 153 11.67 -37.72 3.31
CA GLN A 153 12.10 -38.71 4.29
C GLN A 153 12.97 -39.80 3.65
N ALA A 154 12.61 -40.27 2.45
CA ALA A 154 13.42 -41.20 1.68
C ALA A 154 14.78 -40.61 1.30
N ALA A 155 14.84 -39.32 0.96
CA ALA A 155 16.07 -38.62 0.63
C ALA A 155 17.05 -38.60 1.80
N GLN A 156 16.57 -38.41 3.03
CA GLN A 156 17.40 -38.44 4.24
C GLN A 156 18.06 -39.81 4.44
N ASN A 157 17.27 -40.89 4.34
CA ASN A 157 17.80 -42.26 4.46
C ASN A 157 18.79 -42.57 3.33
N GLY A 158 18.41 -42.22 2.10
CA GLY A 158 19.25 -42.40 0.93
C GLY A 158 20.57 -41.63 0.98
N PHE A 159 20.57 -40.42 1.56
CA PHE A 159 21.78 -39.63 1.74
C PHE A 159 22.74 -40.24 2.75
N ILE A 160 22.22 -40.76 3.87
CA ILE A 160 23.05 -41.47 4.87
C ILE A 160 23.74 -42.67 4.22
N GLU A 161 23.02 -43.46 3.41
CA GLU A 161 23.62 -44.60 2.71
C GLU A 161 24.65 -44.16 1.67
N LEU A 162 24.36 -43.13 0.86
CA LEU A 162 25.32 -42.55 -0.08
C LEU A 162 26.61 -42.12 0.63
N LEU A 163 26.49 -41.38 1.73
CA LEU A 163 27.63 -40.88 2.50
C LEU A 163 28.45 -42.02 3.11
N ASN A 164 27.79 -43.06 3.63
CA ASN A 164 28.46 -44.25 4.14
C ASN A 164 29.22 -44.99 3.04
N ASN A 165 28.64 -45.13 1.85
CA ASN A 165 29.28 -45.80 0.71
C ASN A 165 30.50 -45.01 0.21
N LEU A 166 30.39 -43.68 0.18
CA LEU A 166 31.51 -42.77 -0.12
C LEU A 166 32.63 -42.90 0.92
N GLY A 167 32.31 -42.85 2.21
CA GLY A 167 33.29 -42.96 3.31
C GLY A 167 34.07 -44.28 3.32
N HIS A 168 33.44 -45.37 2.90
CA HIS A 168 34.08 -46.69 2.81
C HIS A 168 34.72 -46.99 1.43
N GLY A 169 34.59 -46.10 0.44
CA GLY A 169 35.07 -46.33 -0.92
C GLY A 169 34.38 -47.50 -1.63
N THR A 170 33.11 -47.76 -1.30
CA THR A 170 32.31 -48.89 -1.81
C THR A 170 31.19 -48.44 -2.77
N LEU A 171 31.13 -47.15 -3.09
CA LEU A 171 30.11 -46.62 -3.98
C LEU A 171 30.21 -47.25 -5.38
N VAL A 172 29.10 -47.83 -5.84
CA VAL A 172 28.92 -48.32 -7.20
C VAL A 172 27.81 -47.50 -7.84
N THR A 173 28.09 -46.91 -9.01
CA THR A 173 27.10 -46.15 -9.78
C THR A 173 26.55 -46.99 -10.93
N TYR A 174 25.33 -46.69 -11.35
CA TYR A 174 24.63 -47.40 -12.42
C TYR A 174 24.20 -46.42 -13.51
N GLN A 175 24.53 -46.74 -14.76
CA GLN A 175 24.16 -45.91 -15.90
C GLN A 175 22.65 -45.94 -16.13
N GLN A 176 22.06 -44.77 -16.38
CA GLN A 176 20.65 -44.65 -16.70
C GLN A 176 20.32 -45.17 -18.11
N ASP A 177 19.19 -45.86 -18.28
CA ASP A 177 18.62 -46.15 -19.61
C ASP A 177 17.84 -44.95 -20.14
N LEU A 178 18.55 -44.02 -20.78
CA LEU A 178 17.97 -42.78 -21.28
C LEU A 178 16.89 -42.98 -22.38
N SER A 179 16.70 -44.20 -22.91
CA SER A 179 15.57 -44.50 -23.80
C SER A 179 14.21 -44.42 -23.10
N GLN A 180 14.19 -44.58 -21.77
CA GLN A 180 13.00 -44.49 -20.92
C GLN A 180 12.84 -43.11 -20.28
N ARG A 181 13.63 -42.12 -20.70
CA ARG A 181 13.66 -40.79 -20.08
C ARG A 181 12.38 -40.01 -20.37
N SER A 182 11.75 -39.49 -19.32
CA SER A 182 10.73 -38.44 -19.42
C SER A 182 11.25 -37.18 -18.74
N PHE A 183 11.08 -36.02 -19.39
CA PHE A 183 11.60 -34.74 -18.93
C PHE A 183 10.53 -33.66 -18.99
N TYR A 184 10.36 -32.95 -17.88
CA TYR A 184 9.36 -31.90 -17.72
C TYR A 184 10.05 -30.60 -17.35
N ALA A 185 10.02 -29.64 -18.26
CA ALA A 185 10.51 -28.28 -17.99
C ALA A 185 9.57 -27.55 -17.02
N LEU A 186 10.07 -26.49 -16.37
CA LEU A 186 9.27 -25.65 -15.46
C LEU A 186 8.02 -25.04 -16.11
N SER A 187 8.08 -24.78 -17.42
CA SER A 187 6.95 -24.26 -18.19
C SER A 187 5.92 -25.31 -18.59
N HIS A 188 6.23 -26.59 -18.44
CA HIS A 188 5.31 -27.67 -18.80
C HIS A 188 4.06 -27.59 -17.93
N ARG A 189 2.88 -27.75 -18.53
CA ARG A 189 1.58 -27.74 -17.84
C ARG A 189 0.84 -29.06 -18.06
N PRO A 190 0.05 -29.53 -17.08
CA PRO A 190 -0.75 -30.74 -17.23
C PRO A 190 -1.67 -30.65 -18.44
N ASP A 191 -2.00 -31.80 -19.01
CA ASP A 191 -3.06 -31.88 -20.00
C ASP A 191 -4.36 -31.27 -19.45
N PHE A 192 -5.14 -30.67 -20.33
CA PHE A 192 -6.38 -29.96 -19.98
C PHE A 192 -6.18 -28.76 -19.03
N GLY A 193 -4.95 -28.38 -18.68
CA GLY A 193 -4.67 -27.19 -17.87
C GLY A 193 -5.31 -27.20 -16.47
N GLY A 194 -5.56 -28.39 -15.92
CA GLY A 194 -6.24 -28.57 -14.64
C GLY A 194 -7.77 -28.71 -14.72
N TYR A 195 -8.37 -28.63 -15.92
CA TYR A 195 -9.80 -28.86 -16.08
C TYR A 195 -10.18 -30.33 -15.89
N LEU A 196 -11.27 -30.57 -15.16
CA LEU A 196 -11.90 -31.88 -15.04
C LEU A 196 -12.62 -32.22 -16.35
N CYS A 197 -11.99 -33.07 -17.17
CA CYS A 197 -12.57 -33.58 -18.41
C CYS A 197 -13.33 -34.88 -18.16
N TRP A 198 -14.66 -34.77 -18.15
CA TRP A 198 -15.55 -35.84 -17.73
C TRP A 198 -15.49 -37.11 -18.58
N GLU A 199 -14.91 -37.07 -19.78
CA GLU A 199 -14.62 -38.25 -20.60
C GLU A 199 -13.55 -39.18 -20.01
N GLN A 200 -12.79 -38.71 -19.01
CA GLN A 200 -11.79 -39.51 -18.31
C GLN A 200 -12.42 -40.37 -17.19
N SER A 201 -11.73 -41.44 -16.79
CA SER A 201 -12.15 -42.25 -15.65
C SER A 201 -12.05 -41.48 -14.33
N GLY A 202 -12.84 -41.86 -13.33
CA GLY A 202 -12.75 -41.28 -11.98
C GLY A 202 -11.36 -41.41 -11.37
N GLU A 203 -10.64 -42.50 -11.65
CA GLU A 203 -9.22 -42.67 -11.32
C GLU A 203 -8.32 -41.57 -11.92
N ALA A 204 -8.48 -41.25 -13.21
CA ALA A 204 -7.68 -40.24 -13.88
C ALA A 204 -8.01 -38.82 -13.37
N LEU A 205 -9.29 -38.52 -13.12
CA LEU A 205 -9.70 -37.26 -12.51
C LEU A 205 -9.17 -37.12 -11.07
N SER A 206 -9.21 -38.20 -10.28
CA SER A 206 -8.63 -38.22 -8.95
C SER A 206 -7.12 -37.99 -8.98
N ALA A 207 -6.41 -38.63 -9.92
CA ALA A 207 -4.98 -38.43 -10.13
C ALA A 207 -4.65 -36.97 -10.47
N LEU A 208 -5.44 -36.33 -11.34
CA LEU A 208 -5.28 -34.90 -11.67
C LEU A 208 -5.43 -34.01 -10.43
N VAL A 209 -6.49 -34.21 -9.65
CA VAL A 209 -6.74 -33.40 -8.44
C VAL A 209 -5.63 -33.57 -7.42
N ARG A 210 -5.21 -34.82 -7.15
CA ARG A 210 -4.11 -35.12 -6.21
C ARG A 210 -2.76 -34.60 -6.69
N ALA A 211 -2.48 -34.66 -7.99
CA ALA A 211 -1.23 -34.15 -8.57
C ALA A 211 -1.09 -32.62 -8.48
N LEU A 212 -2.21 -31.90 -8.38
CA LEU A 212 -2.26 -30.44 -8.26
C LEU A 212 -2.51 -29.95 -6.84
N ASP A 213 -2.57 -30.85 -5.85
CA ASP A 213 -2.69 -30.50 -4.44
C ASP A 213 -1.30 -30.48 -3.77
N PHE A 214 -0.76 -29.26 -3.65
CA PHE A 214 0.51 -28.95 -3.00
C PHE A 214 0.34 -28.60 -1.51
N GLY A 215 -0.88 -28.67 -0.97
CA GLY A 215 -1.21 -28.24 0.37
C GLY A 215 -1.39 -26.72 0.49
N GLU A 216 -2.06 -26.30 1.57
CA GLU A 216 -2.54 -24.91 1.71
C GLU A 216 -1.43 -23.88 1.86
N ASN A 217 -0.23 -24.26 2.31
CA ASN A 217 0.85 -23.32 2.63
C ASN A 217 1.98 -23.29 1.59
N TYR A 218 1.86 -24.04 0.51
CA TYR A 218 2.90 -24.13 -0.52
C TYR A 218 2.42 -23.54 -1.84
N SER A 219 3.35 -22.98 -2.60
CA SER A 219 3.09 -22.48 -3.94
C SER A 219 2.83 -23.64 -4.90
N ASN A 220 1.77 -23.53 -5.69
CA ASN A 220 1.46 -24.49 -6.75
C ASN A 220 1.74 -23.88 -8.13
N PRO A 221 2.88 -24.17 -8.78
CA PRO A 221 3.23 -23.60 -10.09
C PRO A 221 2.55 -24.31 -11.28
N LEU A 222 1.90 -25.46 -11.08
CA LEU A 222 1.35 -26.27 -12.18
C LEU A 222 -0.08 -25.89 -12.59
N GLY A 223 -0.87 -25.34 -11.66
CA GLY A 223 -2.29 -25.02 -11.89
C GLY A 223 -3.19 -25.61 -10.80
N CYS A 224 -4.41 -25.12 -10.66
CA CYS A 224 -5.40 -25.71 -9.74
C CYS A 224 -6.35 -26.67 -10.48
N PRO A 225 -6.92 -27.68 -9.80
CA PRO A 225 -8.04 -28.42 -10.34
C PRO A 225 -9.26 -27.51 -10.50
N LYS A 226 -9.92 -27.56 -11.65
CA LYS A 226 -11.04 -26.66 -11.97
C LYS A 226 -12.04 -27.32 -12.91
N LEU A 227 -13.24 -26.75 -12.98
CA LEU A 227 -14.27 -27.19 -13.90
C LEU A 227 -14.98 -26.00 -14.53
N LEU A 228 -15.47 -26.21 -15.76
CA LEU A 228 -16.19 -25.22 -16.52
C LEU A 228 -17.67 -25.26 -16.17
N LEU A 229 -18.24 -24.10 -15.80
CA LEU A 229 -19.67 -23.89 -15.64
C LEU A 229 -20.16 -22.86 -16.65
N ARG A 230 -21.49 -22.72 -16.79
CA ARG A 230 -22.11 -21.78 -17.72
C ARG A 230 -21.73 -20.32 -17.41
N GLN A 231 -21.57 -20.00 -16.13
CA GLN A 231 -21.20 -18.67 -15.64
C GLN A 231 -19.69 -18.43 -15.58
N GLY A 232 -18.86 -19.42 -15.97
CA GLY A 232 -17.40 -19.34 -15.91
C GLY A 232 -16.78 -20.50 -15.14
N THR A 233 -15.48 -20.38 -14.88
CA THR A 233 -14.67 -21.46 -14.30
C THR A 233 -14.62 -21.38 -12.78
N VAL A 234 -14.64 -22.55 -12.14
CA VAL A 234 -14.62 -22.70 -10.69
C VAL A 234 -13.57 -23.73 -10.29
N GLN A 235 -12.86 -23.46 -9.20
CA GLN A 235 -11.87 -24.37 -8.62
C GLN A 235 -12.54 -25.48 -7.83
N VAL A 236 -11.84 -26.61 -7.72
CA VAL A 236 -12.21 -27.74 -6.85
C VAL A 236 -11.00 -28.08 -6.02
N SER A 237 -11.16 -28.26 -4.71
CA SER A 237 -10.04 -28.58 -3.83
C SER A 237 -9.84 -30.08 -3.63
N TRP A 238 -10.88 -30.90 -3.78
CA TRP A 238 -10.78 -32.35 -3.61
C TRP A 238 -11.75 -33.13 -4.49
N LEU A 239 -11.37 -34.38 -4.79
CA LEU A 239 -12.19 -35.36 -5.50
C LEU A 239 -12.02 -36.73 -4.85
N GLN A 240 -13.13 -37.34 -4.49
CA GLN A 240 -13.22 -38.67 -3.92
C GLN A 240 -13.87 -39.62 -4.91
N ARG A 241 -13.24 -40.77 -5.15
CA ARG A 241 -13.80 -41.84 -5.97
C ARG A 241 -14.83 -42.64 -5.20
N LEU A 242 -15.94 -42.98 -5.86
CA LEU A 242 -16.96 -43.85 -5.32
C LEU A 242 -16.91 -45.18 -6.08
N LYS A 243 -17.04 -46.30 -5.36
CA LYS A 243 -17.02 -47.64 -5.95
C LYS A 243 -18.30 -47.99 -6.73
N ALA A 244 -19.29 -47.10 -6.71
CA ALA A 244 -20.54 -47.25 -7.43
C ALA A 244 -20.48 -46.48 -8.77
N CYS A 245 -21.21 -46.95 -9.78
CA CYS A 245 -21.41 -46.23 -11.03
C CYS A 245 -22.91 -46.05 -11.24
N SER A 246 -23.37 -44.80 -11.26
CA SER A 246 -24.75 -44.45 -11.58
C SER A 246 -24.98 -44.47 -13.09
N GLU A 247 -26.23 -44.68 -13.50
CA GLU A 247 -26.62 -44.59 -14.90
C GLU A 247 -26.57 -43.13 -15.39
N GLY A 248 -25.87 -42.89 -16.49
CA GLY A 248 -25.76 -41.58 -17.11
C GLY A 248 -24.54 -41.48 -18.02
N GLU A 249 -24.60 -40.57 -18.98
CA GLU A 249 -23.42 -40.16 -19.75
C GLU A 249 -22.38 -39.49 -18.83
N PRO A 250 -21.08 -39.56 -19.16
CA PRO A 250 -20.03 -38.93 -18.36
C PRO A 250 -20.28 -37.43 -18.11
N GLY A 251 -20.03 -36.97 -16.89
CA GLY A 251 -20.29 -35.59 -16.47
C GLY A 251 -21.74 -35.33 -16.09
N THR A 252 -22.60 -36.36 -15.99
CA THR A 252 -23.96 -36.21 -15.46
C THR A 252 -23.92 -36.02 -13.94
N LEU A 253 -24.50 -34.93 -13.45
CA LEU A 253 -24.69 -34.66 -12.03
C LEU A 253 -25.72 -35.62 -11.44
N ILE A 254 -25.33 -36.41 -10.43
CA ILE A 254 -26.16 -37.43 -9.78
C ILE A 254 -26.89 -36.84 -8.57
N SER A 255 -26.16 -36.11 -7.71
CA SER A 255 -26.74 -35.45 -6.54
C SER A 255 -25.97 -34.15 -6.22
N VAL A 256 -26.69 -33.21 -5.61
CA VAL A 256 -26.12 -32.00 -5.00
C VAL A 256 -26.27 -32.15 -3.50
N GLU A 257 -25.15 -32.24 -2.80
CA GLU A 257 -25.09 -32.36 -1.36
C GLU A 257 -24.93 -30.97 -0.71
N GLU A 258 -24.62 -30.91 0.58
CA GLU A 258 -24.39 -29.63 1.28
C GLU A 258 -23.06 -28.98 0.85
N ASP A 259 -22.00 -29.78 0.75
CA ASP A 259 -20.62 -29.34 0.51
C ASP A 259 -19.99 -29.90 -0.77
N ALA A 260 -20.72 -30.74 -1.51
CA ALA A 260 -20.18 -31.52 -2.62
C ALA A 260 -21.21 -31.83 -3.70
N TRP A 261 -20.73 -32.21 -4.88
CA TRP A 261 -21.51 -32.77 -5.97
C TRP A 261 -21.07 -34.21 -6.25
N GLN A 262 -22.03 -35.11 -6.46
CA GLN A 262 -21.76 -36.43 -7.01
C GLN A 262 -21.97 -36.40 -8.53
N VAL A 263 -20.97 -36.83 -9.29
CA VAL A 263 -20.97 -36.80 -10.76
C VAL A 263 -20.53 -38.17 -11.27
N THR A 264 -21.24 -38.74 -12.24
CA THR A 264 -20.80 -39.98 -12.89
C THR A 264 -19.77 -39.68 -13.98
N THR A 265 -18.71 -40.46 -14.06
CA THR A 265 -17.75 -40.44 -15.18
C THR A 265 -18.06 -41.50 -16.24
N GLY A 266 -19.17 -42.24 -16.08
CA GLY A 266 -19.52 -43.41 -16.89
C GLY A 266 -18.73 -44.68 -16.55
N SER A 267 -17.57 -44.57 -15.88
CA SER A 267 -16.83 -45.71 -15.34
C SER A 267 -17.06 -45.92 -13.84
N GLU A 268 -17.18 -44.82 -13.10
CA GLU A 268 -17.44 -44.78 -11.66
C GLU A 268 -18.03 -43.40 -11.32
N ASP A 269 -18.66 -43.28 -10.15
CA ASP A 269 -19.08 -41.99 -9.63
C ASP A 269 -17.94 -41.34 -8.86
N VAL A 270 -17.87 -40.02 -8.91
CA VAL A 270 -16.95 -39.21 -8.12
C VAL A 270 -17.72 -38.18 -7.32
N ARG A 271 -17.21 -37.86 -6.14
CA ARG A 271 -17.69 -36.79 -5.28
C ARG A 271 -16.66 -35.67 -5.32
N ILE A 272 -17.06 -34.46 -5.70
CA ILE A 272 -16.18 -33.28 -5.81
C ILE A 272 -16.68 -32.17 -4.90
N GLY A 273 -15.76 -31.38 -4.33
CA GLY A 273 -16.14 -30.28 -3.44
C GLY A 273 -15.02 -29.30 -3.15
N GLY A 274 -15.32 -28.37 -2.22
CA GLY A 274 -14.46 -27.23 -1.92
C GLY A 274 -14.38 -26.23 -3.08
N PHE A 275 -15.55 -25.84 -3.57
CA PHE A 275 -15.67 -24.91 -4.69
C PHE A 275 -15.18 -23.51 -4.32
N ALA A 276 -14.42 -22.88 -5.23
CA ALA A 276 -13.98 -21.50 -5.07
C ALA A 276 -13.87 -20.77 -6.41
N THR A 277 -13.97 -19.44 -6.40
CA THR A 277 -13.60 -18.63 -7.57
C THR A 277 -12.10 -18.76 -7.86
N LEU A 278 -11.64 -18.34 -9.04
CA LEU A 278 -10.21 -18.43 -9.39
C LEU A 278 -9.33 -17.54 -8.48
N GLU A 279 -9.92 -16.50 -7.89
CA GLU A 279 -9.30 -15.61 -6.91
C GLU A 279 -9.32 -16.18 -5.48
N GLY A 280 -9.94 -17.35 -5.26
CA GLY A 280 -9.95 -18.07 -3.99
C GLY A 280 -11.12 -17.75 -3.05
N ASN A 281 -12.22 -17.20 -3.55
CA ASN A 281 -13.43 -17.01 -2.73
C ASN A 281 -14.25 -18.29 -2.68
N LEU A 282 -14.50 -18.81 -1.47
CA LEU A 282 -15.29 -20.03 -1.28
C LEU A 282 -16.72 -19.86 -1.77
N LEU A 283 -17.24 -20.90 -2.40
CA LEU A 283 -18.58 -20.97 -2.97
C LEU A 283 -19.34 -22.14 -2.35
N SER A 284 -20.59 -21.91 -1.97
CA SER A 284 -21.49 -22.98 -1.54
C SER A 284 -21.82 -23.91 -2.69
N ALA A 285 -21.72 -25.23 -2.48
CA ALA A 285 -22.03 -26.22 -3.50
C ALA A 285 -23.49 -26.12 -4.00
N ARG A 286 -24.43 -25.81 -3.09
CA ARG A 286 -25.85 -25.67 -3.44
C ARG A 286 -26.13 -24.40 -4.22
N GLU A 287 -25.67 -23.26 -3.72
CA GLU A 287 -25.85 -21.97 -4.39
C GLU A 287 -25.20 -21.97 -5.77
N LEU A 288 -24.01 -22.59 -5.87
CA LEU A 288 -23.33 -22.73 -7.14
C LEU A 288 -24.14 -23.56 -8.15
N ALA A 289 -24.74 -24.67 -7.71
CA ALA A 289 -25.58 -25.49 -8.57
C ALA A 289 -26.84 -24.73 -9.02
N ASP A 290 -27.43 -23.93 -8.13
CA ASP A 290 -28.59 -23.08 -8.43
C ASP A 290 -28.26 -21.99 -9.46
N ILE A 291 -27.17 -21.26 -9.25
CA ILE A 291 -26.71 -20.19 -10.15
C ILE A 291 -26.28 -20.77 -11.51
N SER A 292 -25.74 -22.00 -11.54
CA SER A 292 -25.40 -22.73 -12.76
C SER A 292 -26.58 -23.38 -13.48
N GLU A 293 -27.79 -23.30 -12.94
CA GLU A 293 -28.97 -24.04 -13.44
C GLU A 293 -28.73 -25.57 -13.52
N LEU A 294 -27.88 -26.11 -12.65
CA LEU A 294 -27.58 -27.53 -12.57
C LEU A 294 -28.54 -28.25 -11.62
N ARG A 295 -29.07 -29.39 -12.08
CA ARG A 295 -29.98 -30.27 -11.33
C ARG A 295 -29.57 -31.73 -11.58
N PRO A 296 -29.85 -32.67 -10.65
CA PRO A 296 -29.65 -34.09 -10.89
C PRO A 296 -30.17 -34.54 -12.27
N GLY A 297 -29.36 -35.29 -13.01
CA GLY A 297 -29.61 -35.72 -14.39
C GLY A 297 -29.13 -34.76 -15.49
N LYS A 298 -28.62 -33.57 -15.15
CA LYS A 298 -28.00 -32.65 -16.12
C LYS A 298 -26.51 -32.92 -16.27
N GLN A 299 -26.00 -32.81 -17.49
CA GLN A 299 -24.57 -32.86 -17.77
C GLN A 299 -23.92 -31.50 -17.49
N LEU A 300 -22.74 -31.56 -16.86
CA LEU A 300 -21.85 -30.42 -16.75
C LEU A 300 -21.30 -30.03 -18.15
N PRO A 301 -21.02 -28.73 -18.38
CA PRO A 301 -20.37 -28.28 -19.59
C PRO A 301 -19.06 -29.02 -19.87
N ARG A 302 -18.77 -29.23 -21.15
CA ARG A 302 -17.57 -29.93 -21.62
C ARG A 302 -16.71 -29.00 -22.47
N LEU A 303 -15.41 -29.13 -22.32
CA LEU A 303 -14.46 -28.51 -23.25
C LEU A 303 -14.38 -29.38 -24.52
N SER A 304 -14.39 -28.74 -25.68
CA SER A 304 -14.04 -29.44 -26.92
C SER A 304 -12.57 -29.86 -26.92
N SER A 305 -12.21 -30.83 -27.75
CA SER A 305 -10.82 -31.28 -27.90
C SER A 305 -9.89 -30.17 -28.37
N GLN A 306 -10.39 -29.23 -29.19
CA GLN A 306 -9.64 -28.06 -29.62
C GLN A 306 -9.36 -27.10 -28.45
N GLN A 307 -10.41 -26.71 -27.71
CA GLN A 307 -10.28 -25.84 -26.54
C GLN A 307 -9.31 -26.42 -25.49
N THR A 308 -9.35 -27.73 -25.28
CA THR A 308 -8.43 -28.44 -24.40
C THR A 308 -6.97 -28.22 -24.77
N GLN A 309 -6.63 -28.42 -26.06
CA GLN A 309 -5.26 -28.27 -26.54
C GLN A 309 -4.82 -26.81 -26.46
N ASP A 310 -5.73 -25.89 -26.76
CA ASP A 310 -5.47 -24.45 -26.71
C ASP A 310 -5.20 -23.98 -25.27
N VAL A 311 -5.98 -24.45 -24.28
CA VAL A 311 -5.76 -24.15 -22.86
C VAL A 311 -4.34 -24.53 -22.43
N ARG A 312 -3.90 -25.76 -22.74
CA ARG A 312 -2.55 -26.23 -22.38
C ARG A 312 -1.47 -25.35 -23.02
N ASN A 313 -1.59 -25.10 -24.32
CA ASN A 313 -0.62 -24.32 -25.08
C ASN A 313 -0.53 -22.88 -24.55
N ILE A 314 -1.67 -22.26 -24.24
CA ILE A 314 -1.76 -20.91 -23.68
C ILE A 314 -1.09 -20.87 -22.30
N LEU A 315 -1.46 -21.74 -21.37
CA LEU A 315 -0.89 -21.74 -20.02
C LEU A 315 0.61 -22.03 -20.03
N GLN A 316 1.08 -22.94 -20.90
CA GLN A 316 2.50 -23.21 -21.08
C GLN A 316 3.25 -22.02 -21.67
N ALA A 317 2.65 -21.26 -22.59
CA ALA A 317 3.24 -20.03 -23.12
C ALA A 317 3.31 -18.92 -22.05
N LEU A 318 2.31 -18.83 -21.17
CA LEU A 318 2.26 -17.85 -20.08
C LEU A 318 3.19 -18.19 -18.91
N ALA A 319 3.61 -19.45 -18.77
CA ALA A 319 4.42 -19.91 -17.65
C ALA A 319 5.71 -19.11 -17.43
N SER A 320 6.34 -18.61 -18.50
CA SER A 320 7.55 -17.78 -18.41
C SER A 320 7.28 -16.36 -17.89
N SER A 321 6.04 -15.89 -18.02
CA SER A 321 5.58 -14.59 -17.52
C SER A 321 5.01 -14.66 -16.10
N GLU A 322 4.68 -15.85 -15.58
CA GLU A 322 4.14 -16.00 -14.22
C GLU A 322 5.04 -15.40 -13.13
N PRO A 323 6.37 -15.59 -13.11
CA PRO A 323 7.23 -14.97 -12.08
C PRO A 323 7.19 -13.44 -12.09
N PHE A 324 7.07 -12.84 -13.28
CA PHE A 324 6.93 -11.40 -13.44
C PHE A 324 5.62 -10.89 -12.82
N TRP A 325 4.50 -11.54 -13.16
CA TRP A 325 3.19 -11.17 -12.61
C TRP A 325 3.08 -11.46 -11.11
N TYR A 326 3.62 -12.59 -10.65
CA TYR A 326 3.73 -12.90 -9.24
C TYR A 326 4.46 -11.79 -8.48
N GLY A 327 5.64 -11.38 -8.94
CA GLY A 327 6.41 -10.31 -8.30
C GLY A 327 5.62 -9.00 -8.22
N ARG A 328 5.00 -8.59 -9.34
CA ARG A 328 4.22 -7.37 -9.43
C ARG A 328 2.97 -7.36 -8.55
N LEU A 329 2.28 -8.50 -8.44
CA LEU A 329 1.10 -8.67 -7.58
C LEU A 329 1.47 -8.81 -6.10
N ALA A 330 2.59 -9.45 -5.79
CA ALA A 330 3.07 -9.59 -4.40
C ALA A 330 3.52 -8.24 -3.82
N SER A 331 3.98 -7.32 -4.67
CA SER A 331 4.32 -5.94 -4.32
C SER A 331 3.19 -4.95 -4.61
N LEU A 332 1.92 -5.38 -4.48
CA LEU A 332 0.77 -4.54 -4.85
C LEU A 332 0.79 -3.18 -4.12
N GLN A 333 0.81 -2.10 -4.87
CA GLN A 333 0.69 -0.73 -4.36
C GLN A 333 -0.53 -0.03 -4.97
N PRO A 334 -1.73 -0.19 -4.36
CA PRO A 334 -2.94 0.39 -4.94
C PRO A 334 -2.92 1.92 -4.82
N LEU A 335 -3.33 2.59 -5.90
CA LEU A 335 -3.51 4.05 -5.93
C LEU A 335 -4.38 4.53 -4.75
N GLN A 336 -3.88 5.50 -4.00
CA GLN A 336 -4.66 6.14 -2.95
C GLN A 336 -5.35 7.38 -3.52
N LEU A 337 -6.67 7.41 -3.42
CA LEU A 337 -7.45 8.56 -3.86
C LEU A 337 -7.30 9.71 -2.86
N PRO A 338 -7.31 10.98 -3.31
CA PRO A 338 -7.18 12.14 -2.42
C PRO A 338 -8.46 12.43 -1.62
N PHE A 339 -9.46 11.55 -1.70
CA PHE A 339 -10.72 11.63 -0.99
C PHE A 339 -11.15 10.24 -0.50
N GLU A 340 -11.90 10.22 0.60
CA GLU A 340 -12.49 8.99 1.11
C GLU A 340 -13.76 8.62 0.34
N MET A 341 -13.85 7.36 -0.07
CA MET A 341 -15.07 6.75 -0.59
C MET A 341 -15.93 6.36 0.61
N THR A 342 -16.71 7.30 1.15
CA THR A 342 -17.56 7.05 2.32
C THR A 342 -18.91 6.45 1.91
N GLY A 343 -19.22 5.23 2.35
CA GLY A 343 -20.55 4.62 2.17
C GLY A 343 -20.58 3.10 2.24
N LYS A 344 -21.79 2.50 2.36
CA LYS A 344 -21.99 1.09 1.97
C LYS A 344 -21.71 0.98 0.47
N GLN A 345 -21.03 -0.08 0.03
CA GLN A 345 -20.91 -0.41 -1.40
C GLN A 345 -22.34 -0.49 -2.00
N LEU A 346 -22.76 0.60 -2.63
CA LEU A 346 -23.90 0.62 -3.53
C LEU A 346 -23.42 -0.01 -4.83
N GLU A 347 -24.31 -0.71 -5.53
CA GLU A 347 -24.02 -1.14 -6.90
C GLU A 347 -23.65 0.11 -7.73
N PRO A 348 -22.53 0.06 -8.48
CA PRO A 348 -22.05 1.22 -9.20
C PRO A 348 -23.06 1.64 -10.25
N ARG A 349 -23.24 2.96 -10.41
CA ARG A 349 -24.05 3.51 -11.49
C ARG A 349 -23.11 4.09 -12.53
N TRP A 350 -22.94 3.36 -13.62
CA TRP A 350 -21.97 3.74 -14.64
C TRP A 350 -22.49 4.85 -15.55
N ALA A 351 -21.67 5.89 -15.72
CA ALA A 351 -21.85 6.95 -16.68
C ALA A 351 -20.64 6.99 -17.64
N ILE A 352 -20.87 7.45 -18.87
CA ILE A 352 -19.85 7.55 -19.92
C ILE A 352 -19.79 9.01 -20.39
N SER A 353 -18.60 9.61 -20.38
CA SER A 353 -18.40 10.96 -20.91
C SER A 353 -18.37 10.96 -22.44
N SER A 354 -18.59 12.14 -23.03
CA SER A 354 -18.33 12.35 -24.46
C SER A 354 -16.83 12.15 -24.76
N TRP A 355 -16.54 11.68 -25.97
CA TRP A 355 -15.18 11.63 -26.50
C TRP A 355 -14.56 13.03 -26.51
N GLN A 356 -13.32 13.09 -26.04
CA GLN A 356 -12.44 14.25 -26.11
C GLN A 356 -11.46 14.03 -27.26
N SER A 357 -11.15 15.12 -27.98
CA SER A 357 -10.19 15.11 -29.08
C SER A 357 -8.81 14.65 -28.61
N PRO A 358 -7.96 14.15 -29.52
CA PRO A 358 -6.62 13.72 -29.16
C PRO A 358 -5.79 14.90 -28.68
N LEU A 359 -4.91 14.63 -27.72
CA LEU A 359 -3.99 15.63 -27.21
C LEU A 359 -3.01 16.07 -28.31
N PRO A 360 -2.48 17.32 -28.25
CA PRO A 360 -1.49 17.81 -29.21
C PRO A 360 -0.30 16.85 -29.34
N LYS A 361 0.11 16.56 -30.58
CA LYS A 361 1.16 15.58 -30.90
C LYS A 361 2.48 16.26 -31.27
N ASN A 362 3.60 15.60 -30.99
CA ASN A 362 4.86 15.78 -31.72
C ASN A 362 4.98 14.68 -32.78
N ASP A 363 5.65 14.96 -33.90
CA ASP A 363 5.66 14.10 -35.11
C ASP A 363 6.24 12.69 -34.93
N GLU A 364 6.87 12.38 -33.79
CA GLU A 364 7.59 11.11 -33.54
C GLU A 364 6.87 10.11 -32.62
N GLU A 365 5.80 10.48 -31.91
CA GLU A 365 5.15 9.62 -30.89
C GLU A 365 3.79 9.05 -31.31
N THR A 366 3.45 7.87 -30.78
CA THR A 366 2.09 7.33 -30.92
C THR A 366 1.11 8.07 -30.01
N PRO A 367 -0.17 8.23 -30.42
CA PRO A 367 -1.17 8.93 -29.60
C PRO A 367 -1.39 8.30 -28.23
N LEU A 368 -1.22 6.98 -28.15
CA LEU A 368 -1.29 6.19 -26.92
C LEU A 368 -0.21 6.63 -25.92
N GLN A 369 1.05 6.64 -26.34
CA GLN A 369 2.18 7.02 -25.47
C GLN A 369 2.00 8.43 -24.93
N SER A 370 1.67 9.40 -25.80
CA SER A 370 1.53 10.79 -25.37
C SER A 370 0.43 10.96 -24.32
N LEU A 371 -0.74 10.32 -24.49
CA LEU A 371 -1.82 10.38 -23.52
C LEU A 371 -1.46 9.68 -22.20
N LEU A 372 -0.76 8.54 -22.25
CA LEU A 372 -0.32 7.84 -21.05
C LEU A 372 0.70 8.63 -20.24
N GLN A 373 1.64 9.32 -20.89
CA GLN A 373 2.58 10.22 -20.22
C GLN A 373 1.83 11.33 -19.48
N VAL A 374 0.89 12.00 -20.16
CA VAL A 374 0.06 13.08 -19.58
C VAL A 374 -0.75 12.54 -18.40
N PHE A 375 -1.39 11.38 -18.57
CA PHE A 375 -2.24 10.79 -17.55
C PHE A 375 -1.44 10.29 -16.33
N ALA A 376 -0.26 9.71 -16.53
CA ALA A 376 0.64 9.29 -15.46
C ALA A 376 1.08 10.49 -14.62
N ILE A 377 1.52 11.58 -15.25
CA ILE A 377 1.89 12.82 -14.55
C ILE A 377 0.68 13.39 -13.81
N TYR A 378 -0.47 13.45 -14.47
CA TYR A 378 -1.71 13.96 -13.88
C TYR A 378 -2.09 13.17 -12.62
N LEU A 379 -2.14 11.84 -12.70
CA LEU A 379 -2.46 10.99 -11.56
C LEU A 379 -1.46 11.17 -10.42
N ALA A 380 -0.17 11.10 -10.71
CA ALA A 380 0.88 11.24 -9.69
C ALA A 380 0.77 12.59 -8.98
N ARG A 381 0.51 13.67 -9.72
CA ARG A 381 0.33 15.03 -9.17
C ARG A 381 -0.96 15.17 -8.38
N LEU A 382 -2.06 14.56 -8.83
CA LEU A 382 -3.35 14.60 -8.16
C LEU A 382 -3.30 13.86 -6.82
N THR A 383 -2.60 12.73 -6.76
CA THR A 383 -2.51 11.89 -5.55
C THR A 383 -1.28 12.17 -4.68
N GLN A 384 -0.32 12.94 -5.19
CA GLN A 384 1.01 13.15 -4.59
C GLN A 384 1.79 11.82 -4.40
N GLN A 385 1.52 10.83 -5.25
CA GLN A 385 2.20 9.53 -5.24
C GLN A 385 3.17 9.43 -6.42
N THR A 386 4.44 9.16 -6.13
CA THR A 386 5.46 8.96 -7.16
C THR A 386 5.47 7.53 -7.70
N GLU A 387 4.92 6.57 -6.97
CA GLU A 387 4.77 5.18 -7.37
C GLU A 387 3.37 4.67 -6.97
N CYS A 388 2.67 4.01 -7.89
CA CYS A 388 1.43 3.30 -7.61
C CYS A 388 1.11 2.30 -8.74
N GLN A 389 0.04 1.53 -8.58
CA GLN A 389 -0.45 0.62 -9.61
C GLN A 389 -1.93 0.87 -9.92
N ILE A 390 -2.24 0.82 -11.23
CA ILE A 390 -3.58 0.93 -11.80
C ILE A 390 -3.86 -0.27 -12.71
N GLY A 391 -5.11 -0.46 -13.12
CA GLY A 391 -5.49 -1.54 -14.02
C GLY A 391 -5.15 -1.22 -15.47
N TRP A 392 -4.63 -2.20 -16.21
CA TRP A 392 -4.46 -2.14 -17.65
C TRP A 392 -5.28 -3.24 -18.31
N CYS A 393 -6.22 -2.88 -19.17
CA CYS A 393 -7.06 -3.83 -19.89
C CYS A 393 -6.25 -4.55 -20.96
N VAL A 394 -6.44 -5.86 -21.05
CA VAL A 394 -5.78 -6.71 -22.02
C VAL A 394 -6.79 -7.13 -23.07
N ASP A 395 -6.42 -7.00 -24.34
CA ASP A 395 -7.23 -7.49 -25.46
C ASP A 395 -7.59 -8.97 -25.27
N GLU A 396 -8.88 -9.29 -25.43
CA GLU A 396 -9.34 -10.68 -25.33
C GLU A 396 -8.61 -11.57 -26.36
N ILE A 397 -7.97 -12.62 -25.87
CA ILE A 397 -7.41 -13.66 -26.72
C ILE A 397 -8.59 -14.46 -27.27
N LYS A 398 -8.83 -14.35 -28.58
CA LYS A 398 -9.89 -15.11 -29.28
C LYS A 398 -9.76 -16.60 -28.94
N ASP A 399 -10.89 -17.24 -28.66
CA ASP A 399 -11.01 -18.67 -28.31
C ASP A 399 -10.27 -19.10 -27.03
N SER A 400 -9.88 -18.16 -26.18
CA SER A 400 -9.23 -18.43 -24.90
C SER A 400 -10.25 -18.81 -23.81
N PRO A 401 -9.89 -19.72 -22.87
CA PRO A 401 -10.69 -19.97 -21.68
C PRO A 401 -10.93 -18.68 -20.88
N THR A 402 -12.07 -18.58 -20.18
CA THR A 402 -12.48 -17.44 -19.34
C THR A 402 -11.59 -17.17 -18.12
N ASP A 403 -10.46 -17.87 -18.01
CA ASP A 403 -9.61 -17.92 -16.82
C ASP A 403 -8.45 -16.93 -16.87
N LEU A 404 -8.26 -16.22 -17.97
CA LEU A 404 -7.19 -15.24 -18.10
C LEU A 404 -7.62 -13.90 -17.51
N ALA A 405 -6.66 -13.22 -16.89
CA ALA A 405 -6.87 -11.90 -16.34
C ALA A 405 -7.18 -10.91 -17.49
N LYS A 406 -8.40 -10.37 -17.48
CA LYS A 406 -8.81 -9.30 -18.40
C LYS A 406 -8.12 -7.97 -18.10
N MET A 407 -7.62 -7.82 -16.88
CA MET A 407 -6.82 -6.67 -16.47
C MET A 407 -5.59 -7.12 -15.70
N VAL A 408 -4.49 -6.42 -15.93
CA VAL A 408 -3.21 -6.62 -15.26
C VAL A 408 -2.78 -5.35 -14.55
N PRO A 409 -1.96 -5.43 -13.49
CA PRO A 409 -1.38 -4.23 -12.89
C PRO A 409 -0.42 -3.55 -13.88
N MET A 410 -0.68 -2.28 -14.16
CA MET A 410 0.29 -1.34 -14.72
C MET A 410 0.87 -0.52 -13.57
N THR A 411 2.20 -0.49 -13.46
CA THR A 411 2.87 0.42 -12.54
C THR A 411 2.81 1.83 -13.12
N ILE A 412 2.73 2.84 -12.27
CA ILE A 412 2.94 4.26 -12.59
C ILE A 412 4.11 4.73 -11.75
N GLU A 413 5.17 5.22 -12.38
CA GLU A 413 6.34 5.79 -11.70
C GLU A 413 6.64 7.18 -12.27
N VAL A 414 6.49 8.20 -11.44
CA VAL A 414 6.69 9.60 -11.82
C VAL A 414 7.40 10.34 -10.69
N ALA A 415 8.68 10.63 -10.89
CA ALA A 415 9.44 11.49 -9.98
C ALA A 415 9.21 12.97 -10.34
N PHE A 416 8.74 13.76 -9.37
CA PHE A 416 8.31 15.14 -9.61
C PHE A 416 9.43 16.12 -9.96
N ASP A 417 10.68 15.79 -9.61
CA ASP A 417 11.86 16.57 -9.90
C ASP A 417 12.49 16.24 -11.27
N GLN A 418 11.95 15.23 -11.97
CA GLN A 418 12.44 14.81 -13.27
C GLN A 418 11.73 15.52 -14.43
N PRO A 419 12.40 15.67 -15.59
CA PRO A 419 11.80 16.21 -16.80
C PRO A 419 10.77 15.26 -17.41
N TRP A 420 9.99 15.78 -18.38
CA TRP A 420 8.99 14.98 -19.11
C TRP A 420 9.61 13.76 -19.82
N SER A 421 10.82 13.89 -20.38
CA SER A 421 11.50 12.80 -21.10
C SER A 421 11.73 11.56 -20.24
N ALA A 422 12.02 11.73 -18.95
CA ALA A 422 12.17 10.60 -18.03
C ALA A 422 10.85 9.82 -17.87
N VAL A 423 9.71 10.53 -17.87
CA VAL A 423 8.39 9.88 -17.85
C VAL A 423 8.10 9.19 -19.19
N ALA A 424 8.52 9.77 -20.31
CA ALA A 424 8.36 9.16 -21.63
C ALA A 424 9.15 7.84 -21.75
N ASP A 425 10.43 7.84 -21.38
CA ASP A 425 11.27 6.63 -21.36
C ASP A 425 10.66 5.54 -20.47
N TRP A 426 10.16 5.93 -19.30
CA TRP A 426 9.50 5.01 -18.38
C TRP A 426 8.19 4.43 -18.95
N VAL A 427 7.34 5.25 -19.59
CA VAL A 427 6.09 4.78 -20.23
C VAL A 427 6.42 3.75 -21.31
N ASP A 428 7.46 3.99 -22.11
CA ASP A 428 7.88 3.08 -23.18
C ASP A 428 8.35 1.74 -22.63
N ASP A 429 9.16 1.76 -21.58
CA ASP A 429 9.61 0.55 -20.88
C ASP A 429 8.43 -0.23 -20.27
N GLU A 430 7.48 0.45 -19.66
CA GLU A 430 6.31 -0.20 -19.05
C GLU A 430 5.38 -0.80 -20.11
N LEU A 431 5.12 -0.08 -21.21
CA LEU A 431 4.36 -0.63 -22.34
C LEU A 431 5.06 -1.83 -22.98
N ALA A 432 6.38 -1.82 -23.09
CA ALA A 432 7.16 -2.96 -23.58
C ALA A 432 7.01 -4.18 -22.66
N ARG A 433 7.02 -3.98 -21.33
CA ARG A 433 6.79 -5.05 -20.34
C ARG A 433 5.37 -5.60 -20.41
N LEU A 434 4.36 -4.72 -20.46
CA LEU A 434 2.95 -5.11 -20.61
C LEU A 434 2.72 -5.89 -21.90
N THR A 435 3.33 -5.47 -23.01
CA THR A 435 3.25 -6.16 -24.31
C THR A 435 3.95 -7.52 -24.28
N ARG A 436 5.12 -7.61 -23.64
CA ARG A 436 5.90 -8.86 -23.52
C ARG A 436 5.17 -9.91 -22.68
N HIS A 437 4.58 -9.50 -21.55
CA HIS A 437 4.00 -10.43 -20.58
C HIS A 437 2.49 -10.64 -20.75
N ARG A 438 1.79 -9.69 -21.40
CA ARG A 438 0.36 -9.69 -21.78
C ARG A 438 -0.62 -9.91 -20.63
N THR A 439 -0.74 -11.13 -20.13
CA THR A 439 -1.73 -11.54 -19.12
C THR A 439 -1.21 -12.70 -18.28
N PHE A 440 -1.99 -13.15 -17.29
CA PHE A 440 -1.76 -14.33 -16.47
C PHE A 440 -3.07 -15.09 -16.24
N SER A 441 -2.97 -16.35 -15.85
CA SER A 441 -4.13 -17.14 -15.41
C SER A 441 -4.61 -16.65 -14.04
N CYS A 442 -5.89 -16.33 -13.88
CA CYS A 442 -6.46 -15.83 -12.63
C CYS A 442 -6.23 -16.77 -11.45
N ASP A 443 -6.12 -18.09 -11.69
CA ASP A 443 -5.77 -19.06 -10.64
C ASP A 443 -4.41 -18.80 -9.99
N LEU A 444 -3.52 -18.02 -10.61
CA LEU A 444 -2.27 -17.53 -10.01
C LEU A 444 -2.51 -16.91 -8.63
N LEU A 445 -3.60 -16.17 -8.45
CA LEU A 445 -3.93 -15.50 -7.19
C LEU A 445 -4.20 -16.49 -6.05
N SER A 446 -4.85 -17.62 -6.36
CA SER A 446 -5.13 -18.68 -5.40
C SER A 446 -3.95 -19.63 -5.17
N ARG A 447 -3.10 -19.84 -6.19
CA ARG A 447 -2.00 -20.81 -6.16
C ARG A 447 -0.85 -20.43 -5.25
N TYR A 448 -0.74 -19.15 -4.89
CA TYR A 448 0.34 -18.62 -4.06
C TYR A 448 -0.23 -18.10 -2.73
N PRO A 449 0.19 -18.65 -1.58
CA PRO A 449 -0.27 -18.20 -0.26
C PRO A 449 -0.09 -16.69 -0.02
N SER A 450 1.03 -16.12 -0.49
CA SER A 450 1.35 -14.71 -0.36
C SER A 450 0.36 -13.80 -1.09
N LEU A 451 -0.13 -14.21 -2.27
CA LEU A 451 -1.12 -13.45 -3.03
C LEU A 451 -2.52 -13.58 -2.44
N ARG A 452 -2.90 -14.78 -1.96
CA ARG A 452 -4.18 -15.01 -1.25
C ARG A 452 -4.36 -14.13 -0.02
N ALA A 453 -3.26 -13.77 0.63
CA ALA A 453 -3.25 -12.90 1.80
C ALA A 453 -3.57 -11.43 1.49
N ILE A 454 -3.57 -11.01 0.22
CA ILE A 454 -3.83 -9.63 -0.21
C ILE A 454 -5.33 -9.46 -0.52
N PRO A 455 -6.13 -8.80 0.33
CA PRO A 455 -7.59 -8.75 0.17
C PRO A 455 -8.05 -8.05 -1.11
N ALA A 456 -7.31 -7.04 -1.56
CA ALA A 456 -7.63 -6.28 -2.77
C ALA A 456 -7.70 -7.18 -4.02
N LEU A 457 -6.80 -8.17 -4.13
CA LEU A 457 -6.73 -9.10 -5.26
C LEU A 457 -7.86 -10.13 -5.27
N ARG A 458 -8.63 -10.25 -4.19
CA ARG A 458 -9.77 -11.18 -4.09
C ARG A 458 -11.09 -10.57 -4.55
N THR A 459 -11.07 -9.31 -4.99
CA THR A 459 -12.24 -8.61 -5.51
C THR A 459 -12.34 -8.77 -7.03
N LYS A 460 -13.54 -8.61 -7.60
CA LYS A 460 -13.74 -8.63 -9.06
C LYS A 460 -13.06 -7.45 -9.78
N ARG A 461 -12.83 -6.34 -9.07
CA ARG A 461 -12.26 -5.08 -9.58
C ARG A 461 -11.16 -4.60 -8.63
N PRO A 462 -9.98 -5.25 -8.63
CA PRO A 462 -8.91 -4.93 -7.69
C PRO A 462 -8.29 -3.54 -7.94
N TRP A 463 -8.58 -2.92 -9.08
CA TRP A 463 -8.01 -1.64 -9.51
C TRP A 463 -9.05 -0.53 -9.40
N ARG A 464 -8.74 0.54 -8.65
CA ARG A 464 -9.63 1.71 -8.53
C ARG A 464 -9.79 2.44 -9.85
N ILE A 465 -8.67 2.66 -10.53
CA ILE A 465 -8.59 3.28 -11.85
C ILE A 465 -8.06 2.25 -12.83
N ALA A 466 -8.61 2.22 -14.03
CA ALA A 466 -8.13 1.38 -15.11
C ALA A 466 -7.92 2.18 -16.41
N ILE A 467 -7.11 1.62 -17.30
CA ILE A 467 -6.91 2.10 -18.67
C ILE A 467 -7.43 1.03 -19.62
N ASP A 468 -8.21 1.45 -20.62
CA ASP A 468 -8.76 0.59 -21.66
C ASP A 468 -8.45 1.15 -23.05
N VAL A 469 -7.85 0.34 -23.92
CA VAL A 469 -7.43 0.75 -25.27
C VAL A 469 -8.23 -0.05 -26.29
N ILE A 470 -9.07 0.64 -27.07
CA ILE A 470 -9.97 -0.01 -28.04
C ILE A 470 -9.55 0.26 -29.49
N GLN A 471 -9.69 -0.74 -30.36
CA GLN A 471 -9.33 -0.62 -31.78
C GLN A 471 -10.45 -0.06 -32.68
N ASP A 472 -11.71 -0.27 -32.32
CA ASP A 472 -12.91 0.24 -33.02
C ASP A 472 -13.85 0.88 -32.01
N ASP A 473 -14.72 1.80 -32.45
CA ASP A 473 -15.89 2.31 -31.72
C ASP A 473 -16.94 1.19 -31.49
N ARG A 474 -16.54 0.10 -30.84
CA ARG A 474 -17.48 -0.90 -30.34
C ARG A 474 -18.47 -0.19 -29.43
N GLN A 475 -19.73 -0.62 -29.48
CA GLN A 475 -20.67 -0.30 -28.39
C GLN A 475 -20.03 -0.81 -27.11
N CYS A 476 -19.57 0.13 -26.28
CA CYS A 476 -19.00 -0.16 -24.98
C CYS A 476 -20.10 -0.85 -24.16
N ASP A 477 -19.79 -2.01 -23.60
CA ASP A 477 -20.56 -2.50 -22.47
C ASP A 477 -20.57 -1.37 -21.43
N GLN A 478 -21.74 -1.01 -20.90
CA GLN A 478 -21.89 0.17 -20.04
C GLN A 478 -21.10 0.09 -18.72
N GLU A 479 -20.37 -1.00 -18.47
CA GLU A 479 -19.59 -1.21 -17.26
C GLU A 479 -18.14 -0.75 -17.43
N ALA A 480 -17.64 0.03 -16.46
CA ALA A 480 -16.22 0.36 -16.40
C ALA A 480 -15.38 -0.91 -16.17
N SER A 481 -14.09 -0.86 -16.48
CA SER A 481 -13.14 -1.90 -16.09
C SER A 481 -12.64 -1.69 -14.66
N GLY A 482 -12.35 -0.43 -14.29
CA GLY A 482 -11.97 -0.04 -12.93
C GLY A 482 -13.14 -0.09 -11.92
N GLU A 483 -12.82 -0.05 -10.63
CA GLU A 483 -13.81 0.04 -9.54
C GLU A 483 -14.50 1.41 -9.51
N LEU A 484 -13.79 2.49 -9.85
CA LEU A 484 -14.30 3.86 -9.80
C LEU A 484 -14.31 4.52 -11.18
N LEU A 485 -13.22 4.37 -11.93
CA LEU A 485 -12.96 5.14 -13.13
C LEU A 485 -12.16 4.32 -14.15
N THR A 486 -12.49 4.44 -15.42
CA THR A 486 -11.71 3.92 -16.55
C THR A 486 -11.43 5.04 -17.53
N LEU A 487 -10.15 5.27 -17.85
CA LEU A 487 -9.73 6.07 -19.00
C LEU A 487 -9.77 5.16 -20.22
N GLN A 488 -10.74 5.38 -21.10
CA GLN A 488 -10.83 4.64 -22.35
C GLN A 488 -10.26 5.49 -23.49
N MET A 489 -9.48 4.87 -24.37
CA MET A 489 -8.83 5.55 -25.49
C MET A 489 -8.89 4.72 -26.77
N ASN A 490 -8.94 5.38 -27.92
CA ASN A 490 -8.92 4.73 -29.22
C ASN A 490 -7.55 4.83 -29.92
N ALA A 491 -7.39 4.13 -31.04
CA ALA A 491 -6.15 4.14 -31.83
C ALA A 491 -5.77 5.52 -32.39
N GLN A 492 -6.73 6.45 -32.52
CA GLN A 492 -6.54 7.81 -33.02
C GLN A 492 -6.02 8.78 -31.94
N GLY A 493 -6.15 8.37 -30.66
CA GLY A 493 -5.77 9.14 -29.48
C GLY A 493 -6.92 9.91 -28.83
N ASP A 494 -8.16 9.74 -29.31
CA ASP A 494 -9.33 10.25 -28.60
C ASP A 494 -9.48 9.48 -27.29
N PHE A 495 -10.02 10.15 -26.27
CA PHE A 495 -10.23 9.54 -24.97
C PHE A 495 -11.57 9.93 -24.34
N ARG A 496 -12.06 9.11 -23.43
CA ARG A 496 -13.25 9.36 -22.62
C ARG A 496 -13.14 8.67 -21.27
N TRP A 497 -14.08 8.98 -20.39
CA TRP A 497 -14.17 8.42 -19.06
C TRP A 497 -15.41 7.54 -18.91
N ILE A 498 -15.24 6.38 -18.29
CA ILE A 498 -16.33 5.56 -17.76
C ILE A 498 -16.20 5.60 -16.23
N TYR A 499 -17.22 6.07 -15.53
CA TYR A 499 -17.11 6.39 -14.11
C TYR A 499 -18.38 6.09 -13.32
N ASP A 500 -18.23 5.84 -12.02
CA ASP A 500 -19.36 5.67 -11.12
C ASP A 500 -19.92 7.03 -10.68
N GLU A 501 -21.12 7.38 -11.14
CA GLU A 501 -21.78 8.65 -10.82
C GLU A 501 -22.23 8.77 -9.35
N ASN A 502 -22.21 7.66 -8.60
CA ASN A 502 -22.41 7.73 -7.15
C ASN A 502 -21.26 8.45 -6.44
N HIS A 503 -20.07 8.47 -7.04
CA HIS A 503 -18.85 8.97 -6.43
C HIS A 503 -18.22 10.15 -7.18
N LEU A 504 -18.42 10.24 -8.50
CA LEU A 504 -17.87 11.29 -9.35
C LEU A 504 -18.98 12.03 -10.10
N SER A 505 -19.05 13.36 -9.97
CA SER A 505 -19.98 14.15 -10.77
C SER A 505 -19.45 14.37 -12.19
N SER A 506 -20.35 14.59 -13.15
CA SER A 506 -19.98 14.90 -14.53
C SER A 506 -19.11 16.16 -14.65
N GLU A 507 -19.30 17.12 -13.74
CA GLU A 507 -18.49 18.34 -13.66
C GLU A 507 -17.04 18.04 -13.28
N VAL A 508 -16.81 17.15 -12.32
CA VAL A 508 -15.46 16.71 -11.93
C VAL A 508 -14.78 16.01 -13.11
N VAL A 509 -15.47 15.09 -13.77
CA VAL A 509 -14.94 14.35 -14.93
C VAL A 509 -14.61 15.28 -16.11
N LEU A 510 -15.42 16.32 -16.33
CA LEU A 510 -15.12 17.34 -17.33
C LEU A 510 -13.84 18.11 -16.96
N ARG A 511 -13.70 18.56 -15.71
CA ARG A 511 -12.48 19.24 -15.24
C ARG A 511 -11.24 18.36 -15.37
N MET A 512 -11.33 17.07 -15.04
CA MET A 512 -10.22 16.12 -15.26
C MET A 512 -9.78 16.11 -16.73
N SER A 513 -10.73 16.16 -17.66
CA SER A 513 -10.43 16.21 -19.10
C SER A 513 -9.72 17.52 -19.49
N GLU A 514 -10.18 18.65 -18.97
CA GLU A 514 -9.56 19.97 -19.18
C GLU A 514 -8.14 20.02 -18.59
N HIS A 515 -7.91 19.40 -17.42
CA HIS A 515 -6.58 19.29 -16.79
C HIS A 515 -5.61 18.50 -17.67
N LEU A 516 -6.05 17.37 -18.24
CA LEU A 516 -5.21 16.61 -19.19
C LEU A 516 -4.85 17.44 -20.43
N GLN A 517 -5.80 18.21 -20.97
CA GLN A 517 -5.54 19.08 -22.14
C GLN A 517 -4.53 20.20 -21.83
N VAL A 518 -4.65 20.86 -20.67
CA VAL A 518 -3.70 21.88 -20.23
C VAL A 518 -2.31 21.30 -19.99
N LEU A 519 -2.23 20.15 -19.32
CA LEU A 519 -0.96 19.48 -19.06
C LEU A 519 -0.29 19.04 -20.36
N ALA A 520 -1.05 18.50 -21.31
CA ALA A 520 -0.53 18.13 -22.63
C ALA A 520 0.00 19.34 -23.41
N SER A 521 -0.65 20.51 -23.27
CA SER A 521 -0.19 21.75 -23.90
C SER A 521 1.13 22.28 -23.32
N SER A 522 1.54 21.79 -22.14
CA SER A 522 2.82 22.13 -21.52
C SER A 522 4.00 21.36 -22.12
N LYS A 523 3.73 20.28 -22.86
CA LYS A 523 4.74 19.49 -23.55
C LYS A 523 5.41 20.33 -24.65
N GLY A 524 6.74 20.41 -24.65
CA GLY A 524 7.52 21.18 -25.62
C GLY A 524 7.70 22.68 -25.32
N ILE A 525 7.14 23.21 -24.22
CA ILE A 525 7.40 24.60 -23.79
C ILE A 525 8.81 24.74 -23.17
N SER A 526 9.28 23.71 -22.45
CA SER A 526 10.66 23.55 -22.02
C SER A 526 10.85 22.14 -21.42
N ASP A 527 11.63 21.29 -22.10
CA ASP A 527 11.83 19.89 -21.70
C ASP A 527 12.62 19.72 -20.39
N GLU A 528 13.21 20.81 -19.86
CA GLU A 528 13.95 20.80 -18.59
C GLU A 528 13.08 21.13 -17.38
N ILE A 529 11.83 21.58 -17.56
CA ILE A 529 10.93 21.87 -16.44
C ILE A 529 10.55 20.55 -15.75
N PRO A 530 10.77 20.42 -14.43
CA PRO A 530 10.33 19.24 -13.70
C PRO A 530 8.81 19.05 -13.80
N VAL A 531 8.36 17.80 -13.96
CA VAL A 531 6.92 17.50 -14.11
C VAL A 531 6.09 17.96 -12.90
N GLY A 532 6.72 18.10 -11.73
CA GLY A 532 6.17 18.70 -10.52
C GLY A 532 5.92 20.22 -10.57
N GLN A 533 6.34 20.91 -11.61
CA GLN A 533 6.14 22.36 -11.78
C GLN A 533 5.22 22.70 -12.96
N LEU A 534 4.80 21.69 -13.73
CA LEU A 534 3.90 21.88 -14.86
C LEU A 534 2.52 22.34 -14.38
N ASN A 535 1.92 23.22 -15.18
CA ASN A 535 0.58 23.73 -14.91
C ASN A 535 -0.47 22.66 -15.22
N LEU A 536 -1.36 22.42 -14.27
CA LEU A 536 -2.49 21.49 -14.41
C LEU A 536 -3.83 22.22 -14.58
N LEU A 537 -3.89 23.48 -14.14
CA LEU A 537 -5.15 24.20 -14.02
C LEU A 537 -5.44 25.00 -15.30
N PRO A 538 -6.63 24.88 -15.88
CA PRO A 538 -7.14 25.82 -16.87
C PRO A 538 -7.10 27.24 -16.31
N GLU A 539 -6.86 28.23 -17.16
CA GLU A 539 -6.67 29.62 -16.75
C GLU A 539 -7.85 30.14 -15.91
N ALA A 540 -9.09 29.85 -16.32
CA ALA A 540 -10.28 30.25 -15.59
C ALA A 540 -10.34 29.65 -14.17
N GLU A 541 -9.94 28.38 -14.01
CA GLU A 541 -9.86 27.73 -12.70
C GLU A 541 -8.72 28.31 -11.86
N ARG A 542 -7.55 28.54 -12.47
CA ARG A 542 -6.40 29.17 -11.81
C ARG A 542 -6.76 30.56 -11.28
N THR A 543 -7.36 31.42 -12.10
CA THR A 543 -7.86 32.74 -11.70
C THR A 543 -8.91 32.63 -10.61
N LEU A 544 -9.82 31.66 -10.68
CA LEU A 544 -10.83 31.46 -9.64
C LEU A 544 -10.17 31.12 -8.28
N LEU A 545 -9.29 30.12 -8.27
CA LEU A 545 -8.67 29.58 -7.05
C LEU A 545 -7.61 30.50 -6.44
N LEU A 546 -6.77 31.11 -7.29
CA LEU A 546 -5.61 31.87 -6.82
C LEU A 546 -5.87 33.37 -6.70
N GLU A 547 -6.80 33.92 -7.48
CA GLU A 547 -7.05 35.36 -7.52
C GLU A 547 -8.44 35.70 -6.98
N THR A 548 -9.50 35.12 -7.54
CA THR A 548 -10.90 35.50 -7.25
C THR A 548 -11.29 35.17 -5.82
N TRP A 549 -11.01 33.94 -5.35
CA TRP A 549 -11.29 33.56 -3.96
C TRP A 549 -10.33 34.21 -2.95
N ASN A 550 -9.14 34.64 -3.39
CA ASN A 550 -8.15 35.33 -2.56
C ASN A 550 -8.23 36.86 -2.65
N ALA A 551 -9.22 37.42 -3.37
CA ALA A 551 -9.47 38.85 -3.49
C ALA A 551 -10.12 39.40 -2.21
N THR A 552 -9.45 39.21 -1.07
CA THR A 552 -9.92 39.61 0.27
C THR A 552 -9.37 40.97 0.70
N GLU A 553 -8.80 41.75 -0.22
CA GLU A 553 -8.28 43.09 0.04
C GLU A 553 -9.44 44.03 0.41
N THR A 554 -9.35 44.66 1.58
CA THR A 554 -10.35 45.62 2.05
C THR A 554 -9.65 46.83 2.67
N THR A 555 -10.25 48.01 2.50
CA THR A 555 -9.81 49.19 3.23
C THR A 555 -9.98 48.94 4.72
N TYR A 556 -8.91 49.16 5.47
CA TYR A 556 -8.85 48.98 6.91
C TYR A 556 -8.50 50.33 7.55
N PRO A 557 -9.17 50.73 8.67
CA PRO A 557 -8.93 52.02 9.30
C PRO A 557 -7.47 52.22 9.71
N ASP A 558 -7.07 53.49 9.89
CA ASP A 558 -5.74 53.98 10.34
C ASP A 558 -5.01 53.07 11.33
N PRO A 559 -3.66 53.15 11.46
CA PRO A 559 -2.84 52.19 12.23
C PRO A 559 -3.07 52.28 13.74
N LEU A 560 -4.27 51.94 14.18
CA LEU A 560 -4.72 51.90 15.56
C LEU A 560 -4.20 50.65 16.23
N CYS A 561 -3.85 50.80 17.49
CA CYS A 561 -3.62 49.69 18.40
C CYS A 561 -4.96 49.22 18.98
N VAL A 562 -5.05 47.93 19.32
CA VAL A 562 -6.32 47.31 19.72
C VAL A 562 -6.97 47.96 20.95
N HIS A 563 -6.17 48.46 21.91
CA HIS A 563 -6.70 49.17 23.08
C HIS A 563 -7.37 50.50 22.70
N GLN A 564 -6.98 51.13 21.59
CA GLN A 564 -7.58 52.39 21.14
C GLN A 564 -9.02 52.19 20.65
N LEU A 565 -9.36 51.00 20.13
CA LEU A 565 -10.76 50.67 19.82
C LEU A 565 -11.62 50.62 21.10
N PHE A 566 -11.07 50.06 22.17
CA PHE A 566 -11.72 50.04 23.48
C PHE A 566 -11.85 51.47 24.03
N GLU A 567 -10.81 52.29 23.95
CA GLU A 567 -10.85 53.70 24.41
C GLU A 567 -11.90 54.52 23.67
N GLN A 568 -11.98 54.39 22.35
CA GLN A 568 -13.03 55.02 21.54
C GLN A 568 -14.43 54.56 21.94
N GLN A 569 -14.59 53.30 22.37
CA GLN A 569 -15.87 52.80 22.86
C GLN A 569 -16.20 53.33 24.26
N VAL A 570 -15.20 53.47 25.14
CA VAL A 570 -15.35 54.09 26.47
C VAL A 570 -15.85 55.53 26.35
N GLU A 571 -15.33 56.30 25.39
CA GLU A 571 -15.79 57.67 25.14
C GLU A 571 -17.25 57.73 24.66
N LYS A 572 -17.71 56.74 23.89
CA LYS A 572 -19.08 56.68 23.36
C LYS A 572 -20.10 56.28 24.42
N THR A 573 -19.78 55.29 25.24
CA THR A 573 -20.74 54.69 26.20
C THR A 573 -20.10 54.45 27.58
N PRO A 574 -19.67 55.51 28.29
CA PRO A 574 -18.89 55.37 29.53
C PRO A 574 -19.64 54.66 30.66
N ASP A 575 -20.96 54.88 30.75
CA ASP A 575 -21.81 54.32 31.81
C ASP A 575 -22.39 52.94 31.47
N ALA A 576 -22.23 52.47 30.22
CA ALA A 576 -22.69 51.15 29.83
C ALA A 576 -21.87 50.05 30.52
N THR A 577 -22.50 48.90 30.78
CA THR A 577 -21.84 47.73 31.36
C THR A 577 -20.84 47.14 30.37
N ALA A 578 -19.56 47.09 30.76
CA ALA A 578 -18.50 46.46 29.96
C ALA A 578 -18.20 45.02 30.40
N LEU A 579 -18.32 44.74 31.70
CA LEU A 579 -17.93 43.45 32.26
C LEU A 579 -18.80 43.07 33.47
N VAL A 580 -19.25 41.82 33.49
CA VAL A 580 -19.96 41.21 34.61
C VAL A 580 -19.19 39.96 35.04
N HIS A 581 -18.93 39.84 36.34
CA HIS A 581 -18.36 38.64 36.95
C HIS A 581 -19.03 38.42 38.30
N GLU A 582 -19.83 37.35 38.40
CA GLU A 582 -20.65 37.07 39.59
C GLU A 582 -21.49 38.31 39.99
N ALA A 583 -21.34 38.79 41.23
CA ALA A 583 -22.03 39.97 41.74
C ALA A 583 -21.35 41.30 41.37
N GLN A 584 -20.21 41.28 40.67
CA GLN A 584 -19.48 42.48 40.26
C GLN A 584 -19.89 42.91 38.85
N THR A 585 -20.16 44.21 38.70
CA THR A 585 -20.45 44.83 37.40
C THR A 585 -19.56 46.06 37.25
N LEU A 586 -18.85 46.17 36.13
CA LEU A 586 -18.03 47.32 35.79
C LEU A 586 -18.60 48.01 34.55
N SER A 587 -18.73 49.34 34.63
CA SER A 587 -18.96 50.15 33.44
C SER A 587 -17.69 50.28 32.59
N TYR A 588 -17.83 50.71 31.33
CA TYR A 588 -16.69 51.04 30.46
C TYR A 588 -15.73 52.03 31.11
N ALA A 589 -16.24 53.11 31.72
CA ALA A 589 -15.41 54.09 32.40
C ALA A 589 -14.65 53.50 33.61
N GLN A 590 -15.31 52.64 34.40
CA GLN A 590 -14.69 52.00 35.56
C GLN A 590 -13.62 50.98 35.16
N LEU A 591 -13.88 50.20 34.11
CA LEU A 591 -12.91 49.24 33.56
C LEU A 591 -11.69 49.99 32.99
N ASN A 592 -11.92 51.06 32.23
CA ASN A 592 -10.87 51.88 31.64
C ASN A 592 -9.99 52.55 32.72
N ALA A 593 -10.61 53.15 33.74
CA ALA A 593 -9.87 53.79 34.84
C ALA A 593 -8.94 52.79 35.55
N ARG A 594 -9.43 51.58 35.88
CA ARG A 594 -8.60 50.54 36.50
C ARG A 594 -7.45 50.08 35.59
N ALA A 595 -7.73 49.87 34.30
CA ALA A 595 -6.71 49.48 33.33
C ALA A 595 -5.65 50.59 33.14
N ASN A 596 -6.07 51.86 33.12
CA ASN A 596 -5.16 53.01 32.99
C ASN A 596 -4.23 53.14 34.20
N GLN A 597 -4.77 53.00 35.41
CA GLN A 597 -3.97 53.05 36.64
C GLN A 597 -2.86 51.97 36.65
N LEU A 598 -3.22 50.74 36.28
CA LEU A 598 -2.25 49.66 36.16
C LEU A 598 -1.28 49.89 34.97
N ALA A 599 -1.74 50.44 33.86
CA ALA A 599 -0.89 50.77 32.71
C ALA A 599 0.18 51.82 33.07
N HIS A 600 -0.18 52.89 33.79
CA HIS A 600 0.79 53.89 34.28
C HIS A 600 1.83 53.27 35.21
N GLN A 601 1.41 52.33 36.07
CA GLN A 601 2.34 51.59 36.92
C GLN A 601 3.30 50.72 36.10
N LEU A 602 2.80 50.01 35.07
CA LEU A 602 3.61 49.21 34.17
C LEU A 602 4.63 50.08 33.40
N ILE A 603 4.21 51.24 32.90
CA ILE A 603 5.10 52.21 32.24
C ILE A 603 6.17 52.71 33.22
N ALA A 604 5.80 53.05 34.46
CA ALA A 604 6.75 53.49 35.49
C ALA A 604 7.78 52.40 35.87
N LEU A 605 7.43 51.13 35.67
CA LEU A 605 8.31 49.97 35.86
C LEU A 605 9.13 49.62 34.61
N GLY A 606 8.98 50.38 33.53
CA GLY A 606 9.81 50.29 32.32
C GLY A 606 9.21 49.49 31.16
N VAL A 607 7.89 49.22 31.16
CA VAL A 607 7.24 48.60 30.00
C VAL A 607 7.31 49.54 28.80
N GLU A 608 7.85 49.02 27.70
CA GLU A 608 7.98 49.66 26.39
C GLU A 608 7.33 48.79 25.30
N PRO A 609 7.11 49.32 24.09
CA PRO A 609 6.63 48.50 22.97
C PRO A 609 7.43 47.21 22.74
N ASP A 610 6.74 46.12 22.38
CA ASP A 610 7.24 44.74 22.22
C ASP A 610 7.77 44.04 23.49
N GLN A 611 7.76 44.71 24.64
CA GLN A 611 8.07 44.05 25.89
C GLN A 611 6.92 43.14 26.34
N ARG A 612 7.28 41.95 26.82
CA ARG A 612 6.31 40.95 27.27
C ARG A 612 6.00 41.13 28.74
N VAL A 613 4.71 41.09 29.06
CA VAL A 613 4.20 41.04 30.43
C VAL A 613 3.39 39.77 30.59
N ALA A 614 3.83 38.86 31.46
CA ALA A 614 3.08 37.63 31.68
C ALA A 614 1.86 37.89 32.56
N ILE A 615 0.75 37.20 32.28
CA ILE A 615 -0.49 37.28 33.06
C ILE A 615 -0.87 35.88 33.50
N CYS A 616 -0.77 35.61 34.82
CA CYS A 616 -1.13 34.34 35.43
C CYS A 616 -2.16 34.62 36.55
N VAL A 617 -3.45 34.61 36.21
CA VAL A 617 -4.51 34.95 37.17
C VAL A 617 -5.72 34.04 37.01
N SER A 618 -6.51 33.92 38.08
CA SER A 618 -7.83 33.29 38.02
C SER A 618 -8.80 34.12 37.20
N ARG A 619 -9.84 33.48 36.63
CA ARG A 619 -10.95 34.21 35.99
C ARG A 619 -11.55 35.22 36.97
N SER A 620 -11.46 36.49 36.60
CA SER A 620 -11.85 37.63 37.42
C SER A 620 -11.83 38.92 36.59
N PRO A 621 -12.42 40.01 37.07
CA PRO A 621 -12.26 41.32 36.42
C PRO A 621 -10.79 41.76 36.31
N ALA A 622 -9.92 41.33 37.22
CA ALA A 622 -8.50 41.64 37.18
C ALA A 622 -7.78 41.06 35.96
N MET A 623 -8.27 39.95 35.41
CA MET A 623 -7.77 39.38 34.15
C MET A 623 -7.96 40.36 32.98
N VAL A 624 -9.17 40.88 32.81
CA VAL A 624 -9.48 41.84 31.73
C VAL A 624 -8.77 43.18 31.97
N VAL A 625 -8.69 43.63 33.21
CA VAL A 625 -7.90 44.82 33.59
C VAL A 625 -6.42 44.61 33.23
N GLY A 626 -5.84 43.45 33.54
CA GLY A 626 -4.45 43.13 33.21
C GLY A 626 -4.19 43.12 31.70
N ILE A 627 -5.06 42.47 30.92
CA ILE A 627 -4.98 42.46 29.45
C ILE A 627 -4.99 43.90 28.90
N LEU A 628 -5.98 44.70 29.28
CA LEU A 628 -6.10 46.08 28.82
C LEU A 628 -4.94 46.96 29.29
N ALA A 629 -4.48 46.78 30.53
CA ALA A 629 -3.38 47.56 31.08
C ALA A 629 -2.06 47.29 30.36
N VAL A 630 -1.75 46.04 30.04
CA VAL A 630 -0.55 45.69 29.27
C VAL A 630 -0.62 46.31 27.87
N LEU A 631 -1.75 46.17 27.18
CA LEU A 631 -1.95 46.74 25.85
C LEU A 631 -1.85 48.28 25.87
N LYS A 632 -2.36 48.94 26.91
CA LYS A 632 -2.28 50.40 27.11
C LYS A 632 -0.90 50.87 27.50
N ALA A 633 -0.12 50.05 28.21
CA ALA A 633 1.28 50.29 28.51
C ALA A 633 2.20 50.07 27.28
N GLY A 634 1.64 49.61 26.16
CA GLY A 634 2.36 49.31 24.92
C GLY A 634 3.03 47.95 24.90
N GLY A 635 2.97 47.19 26.00
CA GLY A 635 3.51 45.83 26.04
C GLY A 635 2.60 44.80 25.38
N ALA A 636 3.14 43.60 25.19
CA ALA A 636 2.42 42.42 24.74
C ALA A 636 2.17 41.48 25.91
N TYR A 637 0.92 41.05 26.10
CA TYR A 637 0.64 40.13 27.19
C TYR A 637 0.96 38.68 26.81
N VAL A 638 1.46 37.92 27.78
CA VAL A 638 1.71 36.48 27.66
C VAL A 638 0.78 35.76 28.64
N PRO A 639 -0.34 35.18 28.18
CA PRO A 639 -1.25 34.45 29.05
C PRO A 639 -0.60 33.19 29.59
N LEU A 640 -0.86 32.91 30.87
CA LEU A 640 -0.45 31.71 31.58
C LEU A 640 -1.67 31.15 32.32
N ASP A 641 -2.03 29.88 32.05
CA ASP A 641 -3.11 29.21 32.77
C ASP A 641 -2.62 28.69 34.13
N PRO A 642 -3.15 29.16 35.28
CA PRO A 642 -2.77 28.60 36.57
C PRO A 642 -3.06 27.09 36.71
N ALA A 643 -3.93 26.53 35.85
CA ALA A 643 -4.21 25.09 35.83
C ALA A 643 -3.14 24.26 35.09
N TYR A 644 -2.21 24.89 34.36
CA TYR A 644 -1.12 24.17 33.70
C TYR A 644 -0.10 23.62 34.72
N PRO A 645 0.58 22.51 34.39
CA PRO A 645 1.69 22.02 35.20
C PRO A 645 2.77 23.09 35.36
N GLY A 646 3.33 23.22 36.57
CA GLY A 646 4.33 24.23 36.88
C GLY A 646 5.56 24.19 35.97
N GLU A 647 5.98 23.02 35.50
CA GLU A 647 7.08 22.88 34.54
C GLU A 647 6.77 23.57 33.20
N ARG A 648 5.53 23.45 32.71
CA ARG A 648 5.08 24.11 31.48
C ARG A 648 5.06 25.62 31.67
N LEU A 649 4.58 26.09 32.81
CA LEU A 649 4.54 27.52 33.14
C LEU A 649 5.96 28.11 33.24
N ALA A 650 6.87 27.42 33.93
CA ALA A 650 8.27 27.82 34.06
C ALA A 650 8.97 27.85 32.69
N HIS A 651 8.69 26.88 31.82
CA HIS A 651 9.21 26.86 30.46
C HIS A 651 8.75 28.09 29.66
N ILE A 652 7.45 28.39 29.67
CA ILE A 652 6.90 29.57 28.97
C ILE A 652 7.52 30.86 29.52
N LEU A 653 7.62 31.01 30.85
CA LEU A 653 8.26 32.19 31.45
C LEU A 653 9.72 32.33 31.04
N THR A 654 10.46 31.22 30.98
CA THR A 654 11.87 31.21 30.58
C THR A 654 12.03 31.63 29.12
N ASP A 655 11.19 31.11 28.23
CA ASP A 655 11.24 31.38 26.79
C ASP A 655 10.76 32.80 26.46
N ALA A 656 9.62 33.23 27.04
CA ALA A 656 9.08 34.57 26.83
C ALA A 656 9.95 35.67 27.45
N ALA A 657 10.67 35.34 28.54
CA ALA A 657 11.50 36.24 29.34
C ALA A 657 10.80 37.58 29.67
N PRO A 658 9.61 37.56 30.29
CA PRO A 658 8.90 38.79 30.63
C PRO A 658 9.63 39.53 31.75
N SER A 659 9.62 40.86 31.72
CA SER A 659 10.21 41.68 32.79
C SER A 659 9.26 41.84 33.99
N ILE A 660 7.95 41.68 33.76
CA ILE A 660 6.89 41.83 34.76
C ILE A 660 5.91 40.67 34.63
N VAL A 661 5.41 40.19 35.77
CA VAL A 661 4.33 39.20 35.87
C VAL A 661 3.16 39.80 36.63
N LEU A 662 1.99 39.83 36.01
CA LEU A 662 0.71 40.08 36.68
C LEU A 662 0.19 38.76 37.23
N ALA A 663 0.18 38.58 38.54
CA ALA A 663 -0.27 37.35 39.19
C ALA A 663 -1.09 37.62 40.45
N ASP A 664 -2.24 36.94 40.56
CA ASP A 664 -3.04 36.89 41.78
C ASP A 664 -2.50 35.79 42.72
N SER A 665 -3.14 35.59 43.88
CA SER A 665 -2.71 34.54 44.82
C SER A 665 -2.67 33.14 44.21
N THR A 666 -3.59 32.81 43.29
CA THR A 666 -3.65 31.52 42.61
C THR A 666 -2.50 31.37 41.61
N GLY A 667 -2.25 32.41 40.80
CA GLY A 667 -1.17 32.42 39.83
C GLY A 667 0.21 32.38 40.49
N CYS A 668 0.40 33.12 41.58
CA CYS A 668 1.62 33.03 42.39
C CYS A 668 1.85 31.60 42.92
N GLY A 669 0.79 30.94 43.39
CA GLY A 669 0.84 29.55 43.84
C GLY A 669 1.19 28.57 42.71
N ALA A 670 0.62 28.75 41.52
CA ALA A 670 0.88 27.89 40.36
C ALA A 670 2.29 28.04 39.78
N LEU A 671 2.83 29.27 39.75
CA LEU A 671 4.19 29.56 39.29
C LEU A 671 5.26 29.10 40.27
N GLY A 672 4.98 29.22 41.58
CA GLY A 672 5.93 28.90 42.64
C GLY A 672 7.08 29.91 42.76
N GLU A 673 7.67 29.98 43.95
CA GLU A 673 8.69 30.98 44.30
C GLU A 673 9.91 30.94 43.37
N LYS A 674 10.32 29.74 42.94
CA LYS A 674 11.48 29.55 42.08
C LYS A 674 11.31 30.19 40.70
N ALA A 675 10.12 30.08 40.10
CA ALA A 675 9.87 30.66 38.77
C ALA A 675 9.69 32.18 38.84
N LEU A 676 9.25 32.71 39.98
CA LEU A 676 9.05 34.15 40.21
C LEU A 676 10.32 34.88 40.67
N THR A 677 11.37 34.15 41.03
CA THR A 677 12.61 34.73 41.55
C THR A 677 13.24 35.68 40.52
N GLY A 678 13.39 36.95 40.88
CA GLY A 678 13.99 37.99 40.03
C GLY A 678 13.01 38.69 39.08
N LEU A 679 11.72 38.31 39.08
CA LEU A 679 10.67 38.98 38.33
C LEU A 679 9.94 40.01 39.20
N ILE A 680 9.46 41.09 38.59
CA ILE A 680 8.56 42.03 39.26
C ILE A 680 7.15 41.44 39.21
N VAL A 681 6.57 41.12 40.37
CA VAL A 681 5.23 40.53 40.48
C VAL A 681 4.25 41.58 40.99
N LEU A 682 3.17 41.82 40.24
CA LEU A 682 2.09 42.72 40.62
C LEU A 682 0.77 41.97 40.68
N ASP A 683 -0.05 42.24 41.69
CA ASP A 683 -1.43 41.76 41.73
C ASP A 683 -2.33 42.73 40.96
N PRO A 684 -2.96 42.33 39.84
CA PRO A 684 -3.84 43.22 39.08
C PRO A 684 -5.15 43.56 39.82
N ASN A 685 -5.44 42.94 40.97
CA ASN A 685 -6.52 43.37 41.87
C ASN A 685 -6.15 44.61 42.70
N SER A 686 -4.85 44.90 42.85
CA SER A 686 -4.39 46.09 43.56
C SER A 686 -4.78 47.36 42.81
N ARG A 687 -5.08 48.43 43.54
CA ARG A 687 -5.38 49.75 42.96
C ARG A 687 -4.20 50.68 43.22
N PRO A 688 -3.30 50.87 42.25
CA PRO A 688 -2.19 51.80 42.43
C PRO A 688 -2.70 53.23 42.44
N GLU A 689 -2.07 54.10 43.23
CA GLU A 689 -2.33 55.54 43.25
C GLU A 689 -1.69 56.22 42.02
N GLN A 690 -2.22 55.88 40.84
CA GLN A 690 -1.79 56.39 39.54
C GLN A 690 -2.93 57.16 38.84
N PRO A 691 -2.62 57.97 37.81
CA PRO A 691 -3.65 58.62 37.00
C PRO A 691 -4.62 57.61 36.37
N ASP A 692 -5.89 57.98 36.24
CA ASP A 692 -6.94 57.19 35.60
C ASP A 692 -7.17 57.56 34.12
N SER A 693 -6.44 58.54 33.59
CA SER A 693 -6.43 58.95 32.19
C SER A 693 -5.62 58.00 31.31
N ASN A 694 -6.03 57.81 30.04
CA ASN A 694 -5.30 56.97 29.08
C ASN A 694 -3.83 57.45 28.95
N PRO A 695 -2.83 56.54 29.06
CA PRO A 695 -1.43 56.91 28.92
C PRO A 695 -1.08 57.27 27.46
N PRO A 696 -0.38 58.39 27.19
CA PRO A 696 0.11 58.69 25.85
C PRO A 696 1.45 57.98 25.59
N ILE A 697 1.50 57.03 24.66
CA ILE A 697 2.75 56.35 24.25
C ILE A 697 3.07 56.68 22.79
N SER A 698 3.85 57.73 22.58
CA SER A 698 4.16 58.23 21.22
C SER A 698 4.92 57.24 20.33
N ALA A 699 5.64 56.28 20.91
CA ALA A 699 6.41 55.29 20.16
C ALA A 699 5.57 54.06 19.73
N LEU A 700 4.38 53.87 20.31
CA LEU A 700 3.55 52.69 20.05
C LEU A 700 2.85 52.83 18.69
N THR A 701 2.89 51.75 17.91
CA THR A 701 2.31 51.66 16.57
C THR A 701 1.60 50.32 16.39
N ALA A 702 0.71 50.21 15.40
CA ALA A 702 0.01 48.96 15.12
C ALA A 702 0.93 47.79 14.69
N GLY A 703 2.20 48.05 14.37
CA GLY A 703 3.20 47.01 14.06
C GLY A 703 3.84 46.37 15.29
N HIS A 704 3.55 46.85 16.50
CA HIS A 704 4.05 46.27 17.73
C HIS A 704 3.16 45.11 18.20
N LEU A 705 3.75 44.24 19.02
CA LEU A 705 3.10 43.07 19.59
C LEU A 705 1.93 43.44 20.51
N ALA A 706 0.79 42.76 20.31
CA ALA A 706 -0.36 42.81 21.21
C ALA A 706 -0.33 41.66 22.23
N TYR A 707 0.03 40.46 21.78
CA TYR A 707 0.11 39.29 22.65
C TYR A 707 1.01 38.19 22.09
N VAL A 708 1.39 37.24 22.96
CA VAL A 708 2.13 36.03 22.59
C VAL A 708 1.45 34.81 23.19
N ILE A 709 0.86 33.95 22.36
CA ILE A 709 0.16 32.73 22.81
C ILE A 709 0.97 31.48 22.47
N TYR A 710 1.13 30.55 23.42
CA TYR A 710 1.93 29.34 23.25
C TYR A 710 1.13 28.15 22.72
N THR A 711 1.56 27.57 21.60
CA THR A 711 0.98 26.35 21.01
C THR A 711 1.84 25.12 21.27
N SER A 712 1.26 23.90 21.23
CA SER A 712 2.03 22.65 21.23
C SER A 712 2.80 22.53 19.91
N GLY A 713 4.10 22.86 19.90
CA GLY A 713 4.91 22.75 18.69
C GLY A 713 4.96 21.30 18.18
N SER A 714 5.12 21.12 16.87
CA SER A 714 5.28 19.80 16.23
C SER A 714 6.47 18.98 16.76
N THR A 715 7.44 19.65 17.38
CA THR A 715 8.63 19.06 18.02
C THR A 715 8.41 18.72 19.50
N GLY A 716 7.19 18.90 20.03
CA GLY A 716 6.85 18.71 21.44
C GLY A 716 7.19 19.89 22.37
N VAL A 717 8.01 20.84 21.90
CA VAL A 717 8.35 22.07 22.65
C VAL A 717 7.33 23.17 22.33
N PRO A 718 6.71 23.80 23.34
CA PRO A 718 5.82 24.94 23.12
C PRO A 718 6.48 26.09 22.36
N LYS A 719 5.73 26.75 21.47
CA LYS A 719 6.21 27.91 20.69
C LYS A 719 5.31 29.11 20.90
N GLY A 720 5.89 30.27 21.22
CA GLY A 720 5.17 31.53 21.37
C GLY A 720 4.83 32.15 20.02
N VAL A 721 3.55 32.17 19.66
CA VAL A 721 3.04 32.84 18.45
C VAL A 721 2.86 34.32 18.77
N MET A 722 3.71 35.16 18.17
CA MET A 722 3.73 36.60 18.35
C MET A 722 2.73 37.26 17.40
N ILE A 723 1.73 37.97 17.95
CA ILE A 723 0.70 38.63 17.17
C ILE A 723 0.77 40.14 17.39
N GLU A 724 0.77 40.89 16.30
CA GLU A 724 0.81 42.35 16.33
C GLU A 724 -0.60 42.95 16.50
N HIS A 725 -0.65 44.22 16.91
CA HIS A 725 -1.90 44.97 17.00
C HIS A 725 -2.65 44.99 15.67
N ARG A 726 -1.98 45.24 14.53
CA ARG A 726 -2.64 45.28 13.21
C ARG A 726 -3.33 43.97 12.84
N ASN A 727 -2.77 42.82 13.22
CA ASN A 727 -3.38 41.52 12.95
C ASN A 727 -4.70 41.38 13.75
N THR A 728 -4.64 41.73 15.03
CA THR A 728 -5.80 41.63 15.93
C THR A 728 -6.90 42.58 15.50
N VAL A 729 -6.56 43.83 15.17
CA VAL A 729 -7.56 44.81 14.77
C VAL A 729 -8.15 44.47 13.41
N ASN A 730 -7.37 43.93 12.46
CA ASN A 730 -7.92 43.39 11.22
C ASN A 730 -8.95 42.28 11.47
N PHE A 731 -8.64 41.34 12.37
CA PHE A 731 -9.58 40.29 12.79
C PHE A 731 -10.87 40.86 13.41
N LEU A 732 -10.76 41.84 14.31
CA LEU A 732 -11.92 42.49 14.91
C LEU A 732 -12.74 43.30 13.89
N CYS A 733 -12.09 43.95 12.92
CA CYS A 733 -12.77 44.65 11.83
C CYS A 733 -13.58 43.68 10.96
N TRP A 734 -12.99 42.54 10.58
CA TRP A 734 -13.71 41.48 9.89
C TRP A 734 -14.88 40.97 10.73
N ALA A 735 -14.66 40.68 12.02
CA ALA A 735 -15.70 40.18 12.92
C ALA A 735 -16.88 41.15 13.06
N ARG A 736 -16.63 42.47 13.09
CA ARG A 736 -17.68 43.50 13.09
C ARG A 736 -18.56 43.48 11.85
N GLN A 737 -18.02 43.07 10.71
CA GLN A 737 -18.77 42.95 9.45
C GLN A 737 -19.49 41.60 9.36
N ALA A 738 -18.86 40.53 9.83
CA ALA A 738 -19.40 39.17 9.78
C ALA A 738 -20.56 38.94 10.77
N PHE A 739 -20.52 39.58 11.95
CA PHE A 739 -21.51 39.37 13.02
C PHE A 739 -22.35 40.64 13.29
N ALA A 740 -23.65 40.45 13.51
CA ALA A 740 -24.56 41.51 13.90
C ALA A 740 -24.18 42.09 15.28
N ALA A 741 -24.58 43.34 15.54
CA ALA A 741 -24.23 44.00 16.81
C ALA A 741 -24.82 43.26 18.01
N GLU A 742 -26.05 42.77 17.85
CA GLU A 742 -26.81 42.00 18.83
C GLU A 742 -26.10 40.70 19.22
N GLU A 743 -25.45 40.03 18.26
CA GLU A 743 -24.72 38.77 18.47
C GLU A 743 -23.45 38.97 19.32
N SER A 744 -22.84 40.16 19.23
CA SER A 744 -21.63 40.53 19.97
C SER A 744 -21.88 41.35 21.24
N ARG A 745 -23.14 41.64 21.58
CA ARG A 745 -23.51 42.56 22.68
C ARG A 745 -23.24 41.99 24.07
N ALA A 746 -23.39 40.68 24.23
CA ALA A 746 -23.21 39.99 25.50
C ALA A 746 -22.48 38.66 25.27
N THR A 747 -21.17 38.76 25.06
CA THR A 747 -20.32 37.60 24.81
C THR A 747 -19.83 37.00 26.12
N LEU A 748 -19.94 35.68 26.24
CA LEU A 748 -19.36 34.95 27.37
C LEU A 748 -17.85 34.77 27.15
N PHE A 749 -17.04 35.27 28.08
CA PHE A 749 -15.59 35.04 28.07
C PHE A 749 -15.27 33.67 28.69
N SER A 750 -15.53 32.60 27.94
CA SER A 750 -15.49 31.21 28.36
C SER A 750 -14.16 30.50 28.07
N THR A 751 -13.51 30.90 26.99
CA THR A 751 -12.30 30.29 26.45
C THR A 751 -11.08 30.73 27.26
N SER A 752 -10.19 29.81 27.64
CA SER A 752 -8.96 30.16 28.38
C SER A 752 -8.18 31.20 27.60
N MET A 753 -7.62 32.20 28.29
CA MET A 753 -6.83 33.27 27.67
C MET A 753 -5.57 32.76 26.94
N ASN A 754 -5.23 31.48 27.13
CA ASN A 754 -4.13 30.78 26.45
C ASN A 754 -4.52 30.27 25.04
N PHE A 755 -5.75 30.50 24.59
CA PHE A 755 -6.21 30.20 23.22
C PHE A 755 -6.64 31.49 22.54
N ASP A 756 -6.42 31.59 21.23
CA ASP A 756 -6.68 32.79 20.42
C ASP A 756 -8.17 33.12 20.24
N LEU A 757 -9.09 32.14 20.33
CA LEU A 757 -10.53 32.43 20.37
C LEU A 757 -10.92 33.37 21.54
N SER A 758 -10.14 33.36 22.62
CA SER A 758 -10.31 34.27 23.78
C SER A 758 -10.20 35.76 23.38
N ILE A 759 -9.48 36.06 22.29
CA ILE A 759 -9.33 37.41 21.74
C ILE A 759 -10.67 37.94 21.22
N PHE A 760 -11.43 37.11 20.51
CA PHE A 760 -12.78 37.44 20.06
C PHE A 760 -13.67 37.67 21.27
N GLU A 761 -13.73 36.71 22.19
CA GLU A 761 -14.63 36.79 23.34
C GLU A 761 -14.37 38.01 24.25
N CYS A 762 -13.10 38.42 24.39
CA CYS A 762 -12.72 39.55 25.22
C CYS A 762 -12.79 40.89 24.46
N LEU A 763 -12.09 41.03 23.33
CA LEU A 763 -11.85 42.35 22.71
C LEU A 763 -12.95 42.75 21.73
N MET A 764 -13.67 41.80 21.13
CA MET A 764 -14.77 42.12 20.22
C MET A 764 -15.91 42.90 20.92
N PRO A 765 -16.54 42.41 22.00
CA PRO A 765 -17.57 43.17 22.71
C PRO A 765 -17.03 44.49 23.25
N LEU A 766 -15.82 44.48 23.83
CA LEU A 766 -15.18 45.68 24.39
C LEU A 766 -14.91 46.77 23.34
N SER A 767 -14.73 46.41 22.06
CA SER A 767 -14.53 47.38 20.97
C SER A 767 -15.82 47.95 20.36
N ARG A 768 -17.00 47.39 20.72
CA ARG A 768 -18.27 47.68 20.05
C ARG A 768 -19.38 48.20 20.97
N GLY A 769 -19.28 47.98 22.28
CA GLY A 769 -20.23 48.49 23.27
C GLY A 769 -21.22 47.44 23.73
#